data_AF-A0A653ZDF7-F1
#
_entry.id   AF-A0A653ZDF7-F1
#
_cell.length_a   1.000
_cell.length_b   1.000
_cell.length_c   1.000
_cell.angle_alpha   90.00
_cell.angle_beta   90.00
_cell.angle_gamma   90.00
#
_symmetry.space_group_name_H-M   'P 1'
#
loop_
_entity.id
_entity.type
_entity.pdbx_description
1 polymer ?
#
loop_
_entity_poly.entity_id
_entity_poly.type
_entity_poly.pdbx_seq_one_letter_code
_entity_poly.pdbx_strand_id
1 'polypeptide(L)'
;MTSFERAAAEGFSIETDLWADAQGQMWIFHDRNTLRSTGVDGYIDKMTTAQVAALRYKKAGSRIPTLEEAMAYWATIPETRVYIELKQQTTVERVAQQIRDAGRVDTTWFTTHAAYTHRVAPDIRLAARYITSPPPDPQVLTDQGVDIIIMGPTGITATEVDRYQAGGIEVQDRLANDTREWRNTIGAGANAQLTDFPQELVSFCPDALQPPTIEGFTPSGGPAGTPVTVTGDFFTDASRVTFGNVSATFVVDSRTQLTAVVPENVPARANITVRTPNGSVTSSTPFQAAPAVVDTFTPTTGSPGTPVVVTGAGFLDATAVAFGTASAPFVVDSDTQITATVPTDVPASSRITVTTPSTTVESNALFTATRPVGVDALSPSAGVPGTAVVITGTNLSETSAVAFGASSASYTVDSDTQITAIVPVDAPAVSKVSVTTPTGTVQSTDSFKVPPTIGSFTPTTGTNGSSVVITGTGFAEARFVRFGAVTATFTIDSPTQITATVPADAPASSKLGVTTPAGTTQSTDPFKMPPTIGSFTPTTGTNGSSVVITGTGFAEARFVRFGAVTATFTIDSPTQITATVPADAPASSKLGVTTPAGTAQSTDPFKVAPTITSFTPSSARAGSSVVITGTGFLQARIVRFGAVTATFTVDSPTQITATVPANAPARSKLGVVTPGGVTQSQAAFQLLP
;
A
#
# COMPACT_ATOMS: atom_id res chain seq x y z
N MET A 1 73.18 -10.41 1.97
CA MET A 1 72.17 -9.93 1.01
C MET A 1 72.53 -10.38 -0.40
N THR A 2 73.68 -10.01 -0.96
CA THR A 2 74.06 -10.39 -2.36
C THR A 2 73.96 -11.89 -2.71
N SER A 3 74.24 -12.81 -1.78
CA SER A 3 74.06 -14.25 -2.00
C SER A 3 72.60 -14.68 -2.01
N PHE A 4 71.76 -14.09 -1.16
CA PHE A 4 70.31 -14.34 -1.12
C PHE A 4 69.62 -13.77 -2.35
N GLU A 5 70.03 -12.57 -2.77
CA GLU A 5 69.56 -11.92 -4.00
C GLU A 5 69.83 -12.79 -5.23
N ARG A 6 71.05 -13.34 -5.31
CA ARG A 6 71.41 -14.25 -6.39
C ARG A 6 70.64 -15.57 -6.33
N ALA A 7 70.53 -16.19 -5.15
CA ALA A 7 69.79 -17.43 -4.99
C ALA A 7 68.32 -17.27 -5.44
N ALA A 8 67.65 -16.23 -4.94
CA ALA A 8 66.25 -15.96 -5.29
C ALA A 8 66.07 -15.59 -6.77
N ALA A 9 66.95 -14.77 -7.35
CA ALA A 9 66.89 -14.41 -8.76
C ALA A 9 67.10 -15.62 -9.70
N GLU A 10 67.87 -16.61 -9.25
CA GLU A 10 68.10 -17.86 -9.97
C GLU A 10 67.06 -18.96 -9.61
N GLY A 11 66.06 -18.67 -8.75
CA GLY A 11 64.97 -19.59 -8.41
C GLY A 11 65.28 -20.59 -7.27
N PHE A 12 66.41 -20.45 -6.58
CA PHE A 12 66.79 -21.33 -5.47
C PHE A 12 66.15 -20.90 -4.14
N SER A 13 65.97 -21.88 -3.27
CA SER A 13 65.64 -21.64 -1.85
C SER A 13 66.85 -21.05 -1.11
N ILE A 14 66.58 -20.30 -0.04
CA ILE A 14 67.61 -19.71 0.82
C ILE A 14 67.74 -20.56 2.09
N GLU A 15 68.96 -20.95 2.44
CA GLU A 15 69.28 -21.51 3.76
C GLU A 15 70.14 -20.49 4.53
N THR A 16 69.81 -20.28 5.80
CA THR A 16 70.50 -19.30 6.64
C THR A 16 70.44 -19.64 8.12
N ASP A 17 71.47 -19.19 8.83
CA ASP A 17 71.52 -19.25 10.29
C ASP A 17 71.22 -17.91 10.95
N LEU A 18 70.69 -17.99 12.16
CA LEU A 18 70.38 -16.85 12.99
C LEU A 18 71.01 -16.96 14.38
N TRP A 19 71.68 -15.89 14.80
CA TRP A 19 72.12 -15.65 16.16
C TRP A 19 71.49 -14.39 16.73
N ALA A 20 71.08 -14.44 17.99
CA ALA A 20 70.83 -13.25 18.79
C ALA A 20 72.12 -12.75 19.44
N ASP A 21 72.30 -11.44 19.47
CA ASP A 21 73.34 -10.79 20.26
C ASP A 21 72.98 -10.70 21.76
N ALA A 22 73.83 -10.07 22.57
CA ALA A 22 73.62 -9.95 24.02
C ALA A 22 72.36 -9.17 24.42
N GLN A 23 71.80 -8.35 23.51
CA GLN A 23 70.54 -7.61 23.72
C GLN A 23 69.34 -8.26 23.00
N GLY A 24 69.54 -9.41 22.35
CA GLY A 24 68.47 -10.14 21.69
C GLY A 24 68.14 -9.69 20.27
N GLN A 25 68.94 -8.81 19.65
CA GLN A 25 68.78 -8.47 18.23
C GLN A 25 69.22 -9.66 17.37
N MET A 26 68.41 -10.02 16.38
CA MET A 26 68.67 -11.15 15.50
C MET A 26 69.54 -10.75 14.30
N TRP A 27 70.57 -11.54 14.04
CA TRP A 27 71.57 -11.34 12.99
C TRP A 27 71.69 -12.58 12.10
N ILE A 28 71.81 -12.37 10.79
CA ILE A 28 72.06 -13.40 9.78
C ILE A 28 73.54 -13.80 9.87
N PHE A 29 73.84 -14.87 10.62
CA PHE A 29 75.23 -15.26 10.89
C PHE A 29 75.31 -16.75 11.27
N HIS A 30 76.31 -17.46 10.74
CA HIS A 30 76.45 -18.91 10.96
C HIS A 30 77.20 -19.26 12.25
N ASP A 31 78.39 -18.68 12.44
CA ASP A 31 79.31 -19.10 13.51
C ASP A 31 79.01 -18.41 14.85
N ARG A 32 79.08 -19.17 15.95
CA ARG A 32 79.03 -18.54 17.28
C ARG A 32 80.21 -17.61 17.54
N ASN A 33 81.41 -18.01 17.13
CA ASN A 33 82.61 -17.19 17.23
C ASN A 33 82.84 -16.43 15.91
N THR A 34 83.05 -15.12 16.00
CA THR A 34 83.10 -14.22 14.85
C THR A 34 84.43 -14.23 14.10
N LEU A 35 85.48 -14.86 14.65
CA LEU A 35 86.85 -14.79 14.14
C LEU A 35 86.97 -15.34 12.72
N ARG A 36 86.38 -16.51 12.45
CA ARG A 36 86.47 -17.17 11.14
C ARG A 36 85.88 -16.32 10.02
N SER A 37 84.72 -15.73 10.28
CA SER A 37 83.91 -15.04 9.28
C SER A 37 84.24 -13.55 9.13
N THR A 38 84.76 -12.91 10.19
CA THR A 38 84.97 -11.45 10.23
C THR A 38 86.42 -11.03 10.49
N GLY A 39 87.27 -11.94 10.99
CA GLY A 39 88.61 -11.61 11.46
C GLY A 39 88.66 -10.94 12.83
N VAL A 40 87.51 -10.67 13.47
CA VAL A 40 87.40 -10.13 14.83
C VAL A 40 87.02 -11.27 15.77
N ASP A 41 87.81 -11.50 16.81
CA ASP A 41 87.52 -12.53 17.81
C ASP A 41 86.45 -12.08 18.81
N GLY A 42 85.58 -13.02 19.17
CA GLY A 42 84.49 -12.82 20.12
C GLY A 42 83.30 -13.72 19.78
N TYR A 43 82.35 -13.79 20.72
CA TYR A 43 81.14 -14.61 20.56
C TYR A 43 79.94 -13.70 20.29
N ILE A 44 79.21 -13.96 19.20
CA ILE A 44 78.12 -13.10 18.76
C ILE A 44 77.04 -12.94 19.84
N ASP A 45 76.73 -14.01 20.59
CA ASP A 45 75.78 -14.02 21.71
C ASP A 45 76.27 -13.31 22.98
N LYS A 46 77.49 -12.75 22.95
CA LYS A 46 78.11 -11.97 24.02
C LYS A 46 78.47 -10.54 23.59
N MET A 47 78.38 -10.24 22.30
CA MET A 47 78.61 -8.91 21.77
C MET A 47 77.38 -8.04 21.94
N THR A 48 77.59 -6.74 22.11
CA THR A 48 76.52 -5.74 22.02
C THR A 48 76.05 -5.55 20.59
N THR A 49 74.81 -5.10 20.38
CA THR A 49 74.29 -4.74 19.05
C THR A 49 75.20 -3.81 18.27
N ALA A 50 75.81 -2.82 18.94
CA ALA A 50 76.77 -1.90 18.30
C ALA A 50 78.08 -2.61 17.88
N GLN A 51 78.55 -3.59 18.66
CA GLN A 51 79.72 -4.38 18.31
C GLN A 51 79.44 -5.30 17.12
N VAL A 52 78.28 -5.98 17.08
CA VAL A 52 77.90 -6.82 15.94
C VAL A 52 77.68 -5.98 14.68
N ALA A 53 77.03 -4.81 14.79
CA ALA A 53 76.83 -3.88 13.67
C ALA A 53 78.15 -3.35 13.06
N ALA A 54 79.23 -3.31 13.84
CA ALA A 54 80.56 -2.90 13.38
C ALA A 54 81.30 -4.01 12.63
N LEU A 55 80.91 -5.27 12.78
CA LEU A 55 81.55 -6.40 12.10
C LEU A 55 81.33 -6.35 10.58
N ARG A 56 82.31 -6.87 9.84
CA ARG A 56 82.26 -7.04 8.38
C ARG A 56 82.72 -8.43 8.00
N TYR A 57 82.11 -9.04 6.99
CA TYR A 57 82.58 -10.31 6.47
C TYR A 57 83.95 -10.16 5.82
N LYS A 58 84.91 -11.00 6.19
CA LYS A 58 86.30 -10.92 5.69
C LYS A 58 86.40 -11.05 4.16
N LYS A 59 85.56 -11.90 3.55
CA LYS A 59 85.59 -12.18 2.10
C LYS A 59 84.86 -11.11 1.27
N ALA A 60 83.73 -10.61 1.77
CA ALA A 60 82.84 -9.74 1.01
C ALA A 60 82.92 -8.25 1.41
N GLY A 61 83.53 -7.93 2.56
CA GLY A 61 83.57 -6.58 3.13
C GLY A 61 82.20 -6.03 3.57
N SER A 62 81.12 -6.79 3.36
CA SER A 62 79.75 -6.40 3.67
C SER A 62 79.46 -6.47 5.16
N ARG A 63 78.49 -5.65 5.60
CA ARG A 63 77.91 -5.72 6.95
C ARG A 63 77.14 -7.03 7.14
N ILE A 64 77.02 -7.44 8.39
CA ILE A 64 76.14 -8.55 8.79
C ILE A 64 74.69 -8.02 8.77
N PRO A 65 73.76 -8.61 7.99
CA PRO A 65 72.37 -8.17 7.98
C PRO A 65 71.63 -8.53 9.27
N THR A 66 70.66 -7.72 9.68
CA THR A 66 69.69 -8.12 10.72
C THR A 66 68.61 -9.01 10.11
N LEU A 67 67.87 -9.72 10.96
CA LEU A 67 66.68 -10.45 10.51
C LEU A 67 65.63 -9.50 9.91
N GLU A 68 65.42 -8.32 10.48
CA GLU A 68 64.45 -7.34 9.97
C GLU A 68 64.74 -6.94 8.52
N GLU A 69 66.01 -6.71 8.19
CA GLU A 69 66.42 -6.39 6.82
C GLU A 69 66.28 -7.58 5.87
N ALA A 70 66.55 -8.80 6.37
CA ALA A 70 66.30 -10.01 5.60
C ALA A 70 64.80 -10.20 5.34
N MET A 71 63.93 -10.00 6.35
CA MET A 71 62.48 -10.06 6.23
C MET A 71 61.94 -9.03 5.22
N ALA A 72 62.46 -7.80 5.24
CA ALA A 72 62.09 -6.76 4.27
C ALA A 72 62.46 -7.17 2.83
N TYR A 73 63.63 -7.78 2.64
CA TYR A 73 64.00 -8.35 1.35
C TYR A 73 63.11 -9.52 0.96
N TRP A 74 62.89 -10.47 1.88
CA TRP A 74 62.04 -11.64 1.67
C TRP A 74 60.61 -11.27 1.30
N ALA A 75 60.07 -10.15 1.79
CA ALA A 75 58.76 -9.65 1.35
C ALA A 75 58.70 -9.34 -0.16
N THR A 76 59.83 -9.08 -0.80
CA THR A 76 59.94 -8.83 -2.26
C THR A 76 60.05 -10.11 -3.10
N ILE A 77 60.26 -11.27 -2.46
CA ILE A 77 60.40 -12.59 -3.09
C ILE A 77 59.49 -13.62 -2.38
N PRO A 78 58.16 -13.43 -2.43
CA PRO A 78 57.20 -14.21 -1.64
C PRO A 78 57.12 -15.69 -2.04
N GLU A 79 57.69 -16.09 -3.18
CA GLU A 79 57.77 -17.48 -3.63
C GLU A 79 59.00 -18.23 -3.11
N THR A 80 60.11 -17.53 -2.84
CA THR A 80 61.37 -18.17 -2.46
C THR A 80 61.28 -18.80 -1.08
N ARG A 81 61.44 -20.11 -0.96
CA ARG A 81 61.47 -20.80 0.34
C ARG A 81 62.70 -20.38 1.15
N VAL A 82 62.53 -20.22 2.47
CA VAL A 82 63.60 -19.85 3.39
C VAL A 82 63.72 -20.87 4.53
N TYR A 83 64.88 -21.49 4.65
CA TYR A 83 65.25 -22.40 5.73
C TYR A 83 66.06 -21.63 6.77
N ILE A 84 65.59 -21.61 8.01
CA ILE A 84 66.18 -20.83 9.09
C ILE A 84 66.69 -21.75 10.19
N GLU A 85 68.01 -21.76 10.38
CA GLU A 85 68.66 -22.39 11.52
C GLU A 85 68.75 -21.42 12.70
N LEU A 86 67.83 -21.55 13.66
CA LEU A 86 67.87 -20.79 14.91
C LEU A 86 68.90 -21.40 15.86
N LYS A 87 69.97 -20.65 16.18
CA LYS A 87 71.04 -21.17 17.05
C LYS A 87 70.71 -21.13 18.55
N GLN A 88 69.60 -20.49 18.93
CA GLN A 88 69.14 -20.34 20.31
C GLN A 88 67.65 -20.66 20.42
N GLN A 89 67.29 -21.65 21.25
CA GLN A 89 65.89 -22.03 21.46
C GLN A 89 65.01 -20.87 21.95
N THR A 90 65.56 -19.96 22.75
CA THR A 90 64.83 -18.82 23.34
C THR A 90 64.34 -17.80 22.32
N THR A 91 64.79 -17.86 21.06
CA THR A 91 64.40 -16.90 20.02
C THR A 91 63.26 -17.41 19.13
N VAL A 92 62.87 -18.68 19.24
CA VAL A 92 61.89 -19.34 18.35
C VAL A 92 60.57 -18.58 18.28
N GLU A 93 59.97 -18.24 19.42
CA GLU A 93 58.67 -17.56 19.48
C GLU A 93 58.71 -16.17 18.82
N ARG A 94 59.77 -15.40 19.08
CA ARG A 94 59.96 -14.06 18.50
C ARG A 94 60.10 -14.14 16.98
N VAL A 95 60.93 -15.06 16.47
CA VAL A 95 61.15 -15.19 15.03
C VAL A 95 59.89 -15.72 14.34
N ALA A 96 59.20 -16.71 14.92
CA ALA A 96 57.94 -17.21 14.40
C ALA A 96 56.87 -16.12 14.27
N GLN A 97 56.77 -15.21 15.26
CA GLN A 97 55.86 -14.08 15.16
C GLN A 97 56.23 -13.13 14.01
N GLN A 98 57.51 -12.84 13.80
CA GLN A 98 57.96 -12.03 12.66
C GLN A 98 57.64 -12.69 11.31
N ILE A 99 57.73 -14.01 11.22
CA ILE A 99 57.31 -14.77 10.02
C ILE A 99 55.80 -14.64 9.77
N ARG A 100 54.98 -14.77 10.83
CA ARG A 100 53.51 -14.58 10.75
C ARG A 100 53.13 -13.18 10.30
N ASP A 101 53.73 -12.16 10.91
CA ASP A 101 53.45 -10.76 10.61
C ASP A 101 53.80 -10.42 9.15
N ALA A 102 54.80 -11.11 8.59
CA ALA A 102 55.19 -10.98 7.19
C ALA A 102 54.37 -11.86 6.23
N GLY A 103 53.40 -12.64 6.71
CA GLY A 103 52.59 -13.55 5.89
C GLY A 103 53.41 -14.67 5.24
N ARG A 104 54.53 -15.08 5.85
CA ARG A 104 55.52 -15.99 5.25
C ARG A 104 55.49 -17.42 5.81
N VAL A 105 54.44 -17.77 6.55
CA VAL A 105 54.24 -19.08 7.20
C VAL A 105 54.40 -20.24 6.21
N ASP A 106 53.80 -20.13 5.01
CA ASP A 106 53.81 -21.19 3.99
C ASP A 106 55.14 -21.34 3.23
N THR A 107 56.11 -20.44 3.47
CA THR A 107 57.38 -20.37 2.71
C THR A 107 58.61 -20.31 3.61
N THR A 108 58.46 -20.58 4.91
CA THR A 108 59.57 -20.58 5.86
C THR A 108 59.60 -21.89 6.65
N TRP A 109 60.79 -22.47 6.77
CA TRP A 109 61.03 -23.69 7.55
C TRP A 109 62.05 -23.42 8.64
N PHE A 110 61.81 -23.93 9.85
CA PHE A 110 62.84 -23.94 10.90
C PHE A 110 63.58 -25.27 10.90
N THR A 111 64.92 -25.21 10.93
CA THR A 111 65.78 -26.40 10.81
C THR A 111 66.26 -26.97 12.16
N THR A 112 65.87 -26.35 13.28
CA THR A 112 66.33 -26.66 14.64
C THR A 112 65.22 -26.58 15.68
N HIS A 113 65.47 -27.16 16.87
CA HIS A 113 64.56 -27.11 18.02
C HIS A 113 63.16 -27.71 17.75
N ALA A 114 63.06 -28.71 16.85
CA ALA A 114 61.80 -29.24 16.32
C ALA A 114 60.70 -29.45 17.37
N ALA A 115 60.95 -30.23 18.43
CA ALA A 115 59.96 -30.47 19.48
C ALA A 115 59.52 -29.20 20.23
N TYR A 116 60.42 -28.22 20.42
CA TYR A 116 60.06 -26.94 21.05
C TYR A 116 59.24 -26.08 20.08
N THR A 117 59.69 -25.95 18.83
CA THR A 117 59.02 -25.18 17.78
C THR A 117 57.63 -25.72 17.51
N HIS A 118 57.44 -27.03 17.38
CA HIS A 118 56.12 -27.63 17.17
C HIS A 118 55.13 -27.27 18.28
N ARG A 119 55.62 -27.15 19.53
CA ARG A 119 54.79 -26.76 20.66
C ARG A 119 54.40 -25.27 20.65
N VAL A 120 55.27 -24.38 20.20
CA VAL A 120 55.08 -22.91 20.35
C VAL A 120 54.76 -22.19 19.04
N ALA A 121 54.99 -22.84 17.91
CA ALA A 121 54.75 -22.35 16.54
C ALA A 121 54.41 -23.54 15.62
N PRO A 122 53.33 -24.30 15.90
CA PRO A 122 52.92 -25.47 15.08
C PRO A 122 52.54 -25.12 13.65
N ASP A 123 52.29 -23.84 13.36
CA ASP A 123 51.99 -23.28 12.05
C ASP A 123 53.24 -23.17 11.15
N ILE A 124 54.44 -23.11 11.73
CA ILE A 124 55.69 -23.02 10.97
C ILE A 124 56.21 -24.42 10.65
N ARG A 125 56.48 -24.70 9.38
CA ARG A 125 56.97 -26.02 8.94
C ARG A 125 58.35 -26.31 9.52
N LEU A 126 58.60 -27.59 9.80
CA LEU A 126 59.80 -28.06 10.49
C LEU A 126 60.65 -28.97 9.62
N ALA A 127 61.92 -28.62 9.49
CA ALA A 127 62.94 -29.48 8.93
C ALA A 127 63.89 -29.94 10.04
N ALA A 128 64.10 -31.24 10.21
CA ALA A 128 64.93 -31.75 11.29
C ALA A 128 66.21 -32.38 10.73
N ARG A 129 67.35 -31.84 11.17
CA ARG A 129 68.68 -32.35 10.79
C ARG A 129 69.05 -33.57 11.62
N TYR A 130 69.19 -34.72 10.98
CA TYR A 130 69.64 -35.95 11.62
C TYR A 130 71.01 -36.40 11.12
N ILE A 131 71.89 -36.70 12.08
CA ILE A 131 73.31 -37.02 11.86
C ILE A 131 73.64 -38.43 12.40
N THR A 132 72.70 -39.07 13.11
CA THR A 132 72.87 -40.42 13.67
C THR A 132 72.46 -41.50 12.67
N SER A 133 73.14 -42.65 12.74
CA SER A 133 72.80 -43.87 11.98
C SER A 133 72.50 -45.00 12.98
N PRO A 134 71.35 -45.70 12.87
CA PRO A 134 70.31 -45.52 11.83
C PRO A 134 69.43 -44.27 12.05
N PRO A 135 68.72 -43.80 10.99
CA PRO A 135 67.72 -42.73 11.09
C PRO A 135 66.56 -43.08 12.04
N PRO A 136 65.90 -42.08 12.67
CA PRO A 136 64.77 -42.30 13.58
C PRO A 136 63.54 -42.84 12.84
N ASP A 137 62.66 -43.54 13.56
CA ASP A 137 61.39 -43.98 12.97
C ASP A 137 60.53 -42.77 12.53
N PRO A 138 59.89 -42.80 11.34
CA PRO A 138 59.03 -41.72 10.86
C PRO A 138 57.99 -41.27 11.88
N GLN A 139 57.41 -42.20 12.65
CA GLN A 139 56.40 -41.88 13.66
C GLN A 139 56.94 -40.91 14.72
N VAL A 140 58.20 -41.05 15.13
CA VAL A 140 58.85 -40.16 16.11
C VAL A 140 58.97 -38.73 15.58
N LEU A 141 59.18 -38.59 14.27
CA LEU A 141 59.28 -37.30 13.61
C LEU A 141 57.91 -36.66 13.43
N THR A 142 56.91 -37.44 13.01
CA THR A 142 55.51 -37.00 12.94
C THR A 142 54.99 -36.53 14.29
N ASP A 143 55.29 -37.26 15.38
CA ASP A 143 54.92 -36.87 16.75
C ASP A 143 55.61 -35.58 17.22
N GLN A 144 56.73 -35.20 16.59
CA GLN A 144 57.43 -33.93 16.80
C GLN A 144 57.02 -32.84 15.81
N GLY A 145 56.05 -33.13 14.94
CA GLY A 145 55.58 -32.22 13.89
C GLY A 145 56.62 -31.89 12.83
N VAL A 146 57.57 -32.80 12.57
CA VAL A 146 58.59 -32.62 11.54
C VAL A 146 58.00 -32.90 10.16
N ASP A 147 58.09 -31.92 9.27
CA ASP A 147 57.67 -32.02 7.86
C ASP A 147 58.78 -32.59 6.97
N ILE A 148 60.04 -32.28 7.27
CA ILE A 148 61.19 -32.61 6.43
C ILE A 148 62.29 -33.25 7.27
N ILE A 149 62.79 -34.42 6.86
CA ILE A 149 64.01 -35.00 7.42
C ILE A 149 65.21 -34.64 6.55
N ILE A 150 66.24 -34.04 7.16
CA ILE A 150 67.51 -33.72 6.49
C ILE A 150 68.55 -34.80 6.82
N MET A 151 68.94 -35.59 5.81
CA MET A 151 69.82 -36.75 5.94
C MET A 151 71.13 -36.58 5.17
N GLY A 152 72.17 -37.33 5.54
CA GLY A 152 73.42 -37.33 4.78
C GLY A 152 73.22 -37.95 3.40
N PRO A 153 73.86 -37.44 2.33
CA PRO A 153 73.62 -37.93 0.97
C PRO A 153 73.90 -39.44 0.81
N THR A 154 74.86 -39.98 1.56
CA THR A 154 75.17 -41.42 1.57
C THR A 154 74.16 -42.31 2.29
N GLY A 155 73.27 -41.72 3.09
CA GLY A 155 72.22 -42.42 3.84
C GLY A 155 70.85 -42.41 3.18
N ILE A 156 70.70 -41.66 2.08
CA ILE A 156 69.44 -41.57 1.33
C ILE A 156 69.36 -42.74 0.35
N THR A 157 68.39 -43.61 0.56
CA THR A 157 68.07 -44.75 -0.31
C THR A 157 66.58 -44.72 -0.65
N ALA A 158 66.18 -45.32 -1.77
CA ALA A 158 64.77 -45.35 -2.18
C ALA A 158 63.86 -45.93 -1.07
N THR A 159 64.32 -46.98 -0.38
CA THR A 159 63.57 -47.59 0.72
C THR A 159 63.36 -46.64 1.90
N GLU A 160 64.36 -45.83 2.27
CA GLU A 160 64.19 -44.84 3.34
C GLU A 160 63.31 -43.67 2.89
N VAL A 161 63.46 -43.23 1.64
CA VAL A 161 62.59 -42.20 1.06
C VAL A 161 61.12 -42.64 1.07
N ASP A 162 60.82 -43.82 0.54
CA ASP A 162 59.47 -44.39 0.55
C ASP A 162 58.92 -44.50 1.98
N ARG A 163 59.77 -44.93 2.93
CA ARG A 163 59.40 -45.07 4.35
C ARG A 163 59.00 -43.74 4.98
N TYR A 164 59.74 -42.67 4.74
CA TYR A 164 59.40 -41.33 5.29
C TYR A 164 58.22 -40.69 4.56
N GLN A 165 58.16 -40.80 3.23
CA GLN A 165 57.07 -40.22 2.44
C GLN A 165 55.73 -40.92 2.71
N ALA A 166 55.73 -42.22 3.00
CA ALA A 166 54.52 -42.92 3.46
C ALA A 166 53.98 -42.38 4.80
N GLY A 167 54.84 -41.80 5.64
CA GLY A 167 54.48 -41.09 6.87
C GLY A 167 54.19 -39.60 6.68
N GLY A 168 54.16 -39.10 5.43
CA GLY A 168 53.96 -37.69 5.12
C GLY A 168 55.18 -36.79 5.36
N ILE A 169 56.38 -37.37 5.49
CA ILE A 169 57.62 -36.63 5.75
C ILE A 169 58.46 -36.55 4.47
N GLU A 170 58.81 -35.33 4.07
CA GLU A 170 59.69 -35.07 2.93
C GLU A 170 61.14 -35.41 3.29
N VAL A 171 61.92 -35.91 2.33
CA VAL A 171 63.35 -36.22 2.50
C VAL A 171 64.21 -35.21 1.76
N GLN A 172 65.16 -34.60 2.47
CA GLN A 172 66.12 -33.67 1.91
C GLN A 172 67.56 -34.14 2.22
N ASP A 173 68.49 -33.93 1.30
CA ASP A 173 69.90 -34.13 1.61
C ASP A 173 70.50 -32.98 2.44
N ARG A 174 71.54 -33.28 3.21
CA ARG A 174 72.22 -32.32 4.07
C ARG A 174 73.18 -31.41 3.31
N LEU A 175 73.86 -31.97 2.31
CA LEU A 175 74.83 -31.28 1.46
C LEU A 175 75.34 -32.28 0.41
N ALA A 176 74.68 -32.34 -0.74
CA ALA A 176 75.13 -33.07 -1.92
C ALA A 176 75.86 -32.12 -2.87
N ASN A 177 77.11 -32.41 -3.17
CA ASN A 177 77.99 -31.46 -3.88
C ASN A 177 78.65 -32.03 -5.15
N ASP A 178 78.32 -33.26 -5.53
CA ASP A 178 78.82 -33.85 -6.77
C ASP A 178 77.76 -34.68 -7.49
N THR A 179 78.04 -35.00 -8.77
CA THR A 179 77.13 -35.74 -9.65
C THR A 179 76.79 -37.14 -9.13
N ARG A 180 77.67 -37.77 -8.34
CA ARG A 180 77.38 -39.09 -7.77
C ARG A 180 76.37 -38.96 -6.64
N GLU A 181 76.58 -38.01 -5.74
CA GLU A 181 75.64 -37.73 -4.64
C GLU A 181 74.28 -37.30 -5.18
N TRP A 182 74.22 -36.33 -6.10
CA TRP A 182 72.94 -35.90 -6.71
C TRP A 182 72.21 -37.04 -7.42
N ARG A 183 72.92 -37.87 -8.19
CA ARG A 183 72.29 -39.03 -8.84
C ARG A 183 71.69 -39.99 -7.83
N ASN A 184 72.38 -40.21 -6.70
CA ASN A 184 71.92 -41.12 -5.67
C ASN A 184 70.70 -40.57 -4.93
N THR A 185 70.76 -39.32 -4.46
CA THR A 185 69.71 -38.69 -3.66
C THR A 185 68.46 -38.42 -4.50
N ILE A 186 68.60 -37.86 -5.71
CA ILE A 186 67.49 -37.62 -6.65
C ILE A 186 66.93 -38.95 -7.15
N GLY A 187 67.78 -39.90 -7.52
CA GLY A 187 67.35 -41.22 -7.99
C GLY A 187 66.65 -42.06 -6.91
N ALA A 188 66.93 -41.80 -5.63
CA ALA A 188 66.22 -42.37 -4.51
C ALA A 188 64.86 -41.70 -4.25
N GLY A 189 64.55 -40.57 -4.90
CA GLY A 189 63.29 -39.85 -4.75
C GLY A 189 63.28 -38.77 -3.66
N ALA A 190 64.45 -38.30 -3.21
CA ALA A 190 64.50 -37.18 -2.26
C ALA A 190 63.81 -35.93 -2.82
N ASN A 191 63.03 -35.24 -1.98
CA ASN A 191 62.18 -34.11 -2.34
C ASN A 191 62.97 -32.82 -2.60
N ALA A 192 64.12 -32.64 -1.95
CA ALA A 192 64.91 -31.43 -2.06
C ALA A 192 66.42 -31.72 -1.99
N GLN A 193 67.21 -30.85 -2.62
CA GLN A 193 68.66 -30.94 -2.62
C GLN A 193 69.31 -29.71 -1.98
N LEU A 194 70.28 -29.91 -1.09
CA LEU A 194 71.10 -28.83 -0.55
C LEU A 194 72.50 -28.90 -1.15
N THR A 195 72.96 -27.82 -1.79
CA THR A 195 74.24 -27.83 -2.51
C THR A 195 74.96 -26.49 -2.44
N ASP A 196 76.29 -26.54 -2.42
CA ASP A 196 77.18 -25.41 -2.63
C ASP A 196 77.37 -25.08 -4.12
N PHE A 197 76.94 -25.97 -5.03
CA PHE A 197 77.11 -25.85 -6.49
C PHE A 197 75.76 -25.79 -7.24
N PRO A 198 74.89 -24.81 -6.95
CA PRO A 198 73.52 -24.77 -7.45
C PRO A 198 73.42 -24.74 -8.99
N GLN A 199 74.34 -24.07 -9.67
CA GLN A 199 74.35 -23.99 -11.15
C GLN A 199 74.72 -25.32 -11.82
N GLU A 200 75.59 -26.09 -11.18
CA GLU A 200 75.96 -27.43 -11.66
C GLU A 200 74.82 -28.41 -11.43
N LEU A 201 74.10 -28.29 -10.30
CA LEU A 201 72.90 -29.08 -10.04
C LEU A 201 71.79 -28.81 -11.07
N VAL A 202 71.55 -27.55 -11.44
CA VAL A 202 70.58 -27.21 -12.51
C VAL A 202 71.00 -27.78 -13.85
N SER A 203 72.30 -27.77 -14.17
CA SER A 203 72.81 -28.40 -15.39
C SER A 203 72.61 -29.92 -15.36
N PHE A 204 72.67 -30.54 -14.18
CA PHE A 204 72.40 -31.96 -13.97
C PHE A 204 70.90 -32.31 -14.02
N CYS A 205 70.03 -31.41 -13.55
CA CYS A 205 68.58 -31.55 -13.53
C CYS A 205 67.89 -30.29 -14.10
N PRO A 206 67.80 -30.15 -15.44
CA PRO A 206 67.34 -28.92 -16.09
C PRO A 206 65.87 -28.58 -15.81
N ASP A 207 65.10 -29.56 -15.35
CA ASP A 207 63.68 -29.44 -15.03
C ASP A 207 63.41 -28.97 -13.59
N ALA A 208 64.44 -28.90 -12.74
CA ALA A 208 64.28 -28.64 -11.29
C ALA A 208 63.71 -27.24 -10.96
N LEU A 209 63.87 -26.26 -11.86
CA LEU A 209 63.49 -24.86 -11.63
C LEU A 209 62.47 -24.31 -12.64
N GLN A 210 61.83 -25.19 -13.41
CA GLN A 210 60.86 -24.73 -14.39
C GLN A 210 59.55 -24.31 -13.70
N PRO A 211 58.95 -23.18 -14.11
CA PRO A 211 57.65 -22.76 -13.62
C PRO A 211 56.55 -23.71 -14.13
N PRO A 212 55.39 -23.75 -13.44
CA PRO A 212 54.26 -24.55 -13.89
C PRO A 212 53.74 -24.07 -15.24
N THR A 213 53.17 -24.97 -16.04
CA THR A 213 52.45 -24.62 -17.27
C THR A 213 51.00 -25.12 -17.18
N ILE A 214 50.06 -24.43 -17.83
CA ILE A 214 48.68 -24.91 -18.02
C ILE A 214 48.44 -25.04 -19.52
N GLU A 215 48.16 -26.26 -19.98
CA GLU A 215 47.72 -26.53 -21.34
C GLU A 215 46.20 -26.35 -21.48
N GLY A 216 45.44 -26.70 -20.44
CA GLY A 216 43.98 -26.60 -20.44
C GLY A 216 43.35 -27.12 -19.17
N PHE A 217 42.02 -27.12 -19.15
CA PHE A 217 41.22 -27.66 -18.05
C PHE A 217 39.86 -28.16 -18.54
N THR A 218 39.29 -29.13 -17.84
CA THR A 218 37.96 -29.69 -18.14
C THR A 218 37.22 -30.07 -16.84
N PRO A 219 35.91 -29.77 -16.72
CA PRO A 219 35.09 -29.03 -17.68
C PRO A 219 35.48 -27.55 -17.78
N SER A 220 35.11 -26.88 -18.88
CA SER A 220 35.39 -25.45 -19.09
C SER A 220 34.46 -24.51 -18.31
N GLY A 221 33.45 -25.06 -17.64
CA GLY A 221 32.49 -24.32 -16.82
C GLY A 221 31.62 -25.25 -15.96
N GLY A 222 30.95 -24.67 -14.95
CA GLY A 222 30.13 -25.40 -13.99
C GLY A 222 29.81 -24.60 -12.72
N PRO A 223 28.86 -25.08 -11.88
CA PRO A 223 28.54 -24.46 -10.59
C PRO A 223 29.66 -24.67 -9.56
N ALA A 224 29.57 -23.98 -8.42
CA ALA A 224 30.40 -24.27 -7.25
C ALA A 224 30.32 -25.76 -6.87
N GLY A 225 31.45 -26.32 -6.41
CA GLY A 225 31.61 -27.75 -6.11
C GLY A 225 31.97 -28.62 -7.31
N THR A 226 31.97 -28.08 -8.53
CA THR A 226 32.40 -28.84 -9.73
C THR A 226 33.89 -29.20 -9.62
N PRO A 227 34.28 -30.49 -9.77
CA PRO A 227 35.70 -30.85 -9.89
C PRO A 227 36.20 -30.52 -11.30
N VAL A 228 37.29 -29.75 -11.39
CA VAL A 228 37.93 -29.32 -12.62
C VAL A 228 39.33 -29.93 -12.70
N THR A 229 39.53 -30.79 -13.68
CA THR A 229 40.83 -31.35 -14.01
C THR A 229 41.62 -30.32 -14.83
N VAL A 230 42.78 -29.90 -14.32
CA VAL A 230 43.73 -28.99 -14.97
C VAL A 230 44.91 -29.81 -15.50
N THR A 231 45.22 -29.67 -16.78
CA THR A 231 46.31 -30.37 -17.46
C THR A 231 47.44 -29.40 -17.81
N GLY A 232 48.67 -29.83 -17.63
CA GLY A 232 49.86 -29.00 -17.79
C GLY A 232 51.15 -29.76 -17.49
N ASP A 233 52.17 -29.08 -16.97
CA ASP A 233 53.40 -29.69 -16.48
C ASP A 233 53.94 -28.95 -15.24
N PHE A 234 54.82 -29.62 -14.49
CA PHE A 234 55.45 -29.15 -13.25
C PHE A 234 54.49 -28.85 -12.08
N PHE A 235 53.42 -29.64 -11.91
CA PHE A 235 52.44 -29.48 -10.81
C PHE A 235 52.77 -30.19 -9.49
N THR A 236 53.83 -31.01 -9.43
CA THR A 236 54.13 -31.88 -8.27
C THR A 236 54.14 -31.13 -6.92
N ASP A 237 54.59 -29.88 -6.90
CA ASP A 237 54.65 -29.03 -5.70
C ASP A 237 53.64 -27.87 -5.75
N ALA A 238 52.50 -28.02 -6.43
CA ALA A 238 51.47 -27.00 -6.43
C ALA A 238 51.01 -26.70 -4.99
N SER A 239 51.15 -25.43 -4.61
CA SER A 239 50.88 -24.92 -3.25
C SER A 239 49.55 -24.18 -3.17
N ARG A 240 49.03 -23.70 -4.31
CA ARG A 240 47.77 -22.97 -4.36
C ARG A 240 47.15 -23.05 -5.75
N VAL A 241 45.83 -23.23 -5.79
CA VAL A 241 45.01 -23.08 -6.99
C VAL A 241 43.92 -22.04 -6.72
N THR A 242 43.67 -21.13 -7.66
CA THR A 242 42.58 -20.14 -7.56
C THR A 242 41.73 -20.10 -8.82
N PHE A 243 40.45 -19.76 -8.67
CA PHE A 243 39.57 -19.32 -9.75
C PHE A 243 39.41 -17.80 -9.62
N GLY A 244 40.08 -17.06 -10.49
CA GLY A 244 40.26 -15.62 -10.29
C GLY A 244 41.06 -15.36 -9.02
N ASN A 245 40.49 -14.60 -8.08
CA ASN A 245 41.07 -14.33 -6.78
C ASN A 245 40.63 -15.31 -5.67
N VAL A 246 39.71 -16.24 -5.96
CA VAL A 246 39.13 -17.16 -4.97
C VAL A 246 39.96 -18.43 -4.87
N SER A 247 40.45 -18.76 -3.67
CA SER A 247 41.20 -20.00 -3.42
C SER A 247 40.32 -21.24 -3.57
N ALA A 248 40.81 -22.23 -4.31
CA ALA A 248 40.18 -23.53 -4.46
C ALA A 248 40.86 -24.57 -3.56
N THR A 249 40.10 -25.59 -3.17
CA THR A 249 40.69 -26.86 -2.74
C THR A 249 41.13 -27.64 -3.97
N PHE A 250 42.24 -28.36 -3.88
CA PHE A 250 42.78 -29.11 -5.00
C PHE A 250 43.58 -30.33 -4.53
N VAL A 251 43.77 -31.27 -5.46
CA VAL A 251 44.64 -32.44 -5.33
C VAL A 251 45.61 -32.42 -6.49
N VAL A 252 46.90 -32.60 -6.21
CA VAL A 252 47.91 -32.83 -7.25
C VAL A 252 47.86 -34.32 -7.60
N ASP A 253 47.35 -34.64 -8.80
CA ASP A 253 47.16 -36.02 -9.24
C ASP A 253 48.47 -36.59 -9.80
N SER A 254 49.23 -35.75 -10.52
CA SER A 254 50.55 -36.07 -11.03
C SER A 254 51.32 -34.79 -11.38
N ARG A 255 52.54 -34.94 -11.89
CA ARG A 255 53.33 -33.82 -12.41
C ARG A 255 52.59 -33.03 -13.50
N THR A 256 51.74 -33.67 -14.29
CA THR A 256 51.06 -33.06 -15.44
C THR A 256 49.57 -32.83 -15.23
N GLN A 257 49.04 -33.14 -14.05
CA GLN A 257 47.61 -33.06 -13.77
C GLN A 257 47.33 -32.72 -12.31
N LEU A 258 46.37 -31.82 -12.09
CA LEU A 258 45.75 -31.58 -10.80
C LEU A 258 44.23 -31.47 -10.94
N THR A 259 43.50 -31.75 -9.87
CA THR A 259 42.05 -31.59 -9.80
C THR A 259 41.71 -30.53 -8.78
N ALA A 260 41.09 -29.43 -9.22
CA ALA A 260 40.65 -28.32 -8.37
C ALA A 260 39.13 -28.25 -8.28
N VAL A 261 38.58 -28.08 -7.09
CA VAL A 261 37.13 -27.93 -6.89
C VAL A 261 36.76 -26.46 -7.01
N VAL A 262 35.78 -26.13 -7.87
CA VAL A 262 35.29 -24.76 -8.04
C VAL A 262 34.78 -24.25 -6.69
N PRO A 263 35.40 -23.21 -6.11
CA PRO A 263 34.96 -22.70 -4.83
C PRO A 263 33.60 -22.00 -4.94
N GLU A 264 32.95 -21.74 -3.81
CA GLU A 264 31.85 -20.78 -3.77
C GLU A 264 32.37 -19.37 -4.10
N ASN A 265 31.47 -18.51 -4.55
CA ASN A 265 31.76 -17.10 -4.81
C ASN A 265 32.74 -16.83 -5.97
N VAL A 266 32.78 -17.71 -6.97
CA VAL A 266 33.60 -17.53 -8.17
C VAL A 266 32.91 -16.53 -9.12
N PRO A 267 33.63 -15.51 -9.63
CA PRO A 267 33.10 -14.60 -10.64
C PRO A 267 32.58 -15.33 -11.89
N ALA A 268 31.64 -14.73 -12.63
CA ALA A 268 31.01 -15.37 -13.79
C ALA A 268 32.03 -15.89 -14.84
N ARG A 269 33.19 -15.22 -14.93
CA ARG A 269 34.36 -15.65 -15.71
C ARG A 269 35.61 -15.52 -14.84
N ALA A 270 36.30 -16.64 -14.62
CA ALA A 270 37.47 -16.67 -13.74
C ALA A 270 38.58 -17.55 -14.32
N ASN A 271 39.78 -17.00 -14.54
CA ASN A 271 40.93 -17.80 -14.97
C ASN A 271 41.45 -18.65 -13.80
N ILE A 272 41.94 -19.85 -14.10
CA ILE A 272 42.53 -20.74 -13.11
C ILE A 272 44.01 -20.39 -12.96
N THR A 273 44.47 -20.10 -11.74
CA THR A 273 45.89 -19.87 -11.47
C THR A 273 46.45 -20.98 -10.60
N VAL A 274 47.55 -21.58 -11.03
CA VAL A 274 48.30 -22.60 -10.28
C VAL A 274 49.63 -21.99 -9.84
N ARG A 275 49.95 -22.11 -8.55
CA ARG A 275 51.19 -21.63 -7.95
C ARG A 275 52.02 -22.79 -7.43
N THR A 276 53.28 -22.85 -7.82
CA THR A 276 54.31 -23.74 -7.26
C THR A 276 55.46 -22.89 -6.69
N PRO A 277 56.44 -23.49 -6.00
CA PRO A 277 57.64 -22.77 -5.56
C PRO A 277 58.45 -22.13 -6.70
N ASN A 278 58.37 -22.72 -7.90
CA ASN A 278 59.14 -22.27 -9.07
C ASN A 278 58.40 -21.21 -9.91
N GLY A 279 57.19 -20.80 -9.50
CA GLY A 279 56.44 -19.73 -10.16
C GLY A 279 54.93 -19.96 -10.14
N SER A 280 54.21 -19.08 -10.84
CA SER A 280 52.77 -19.20 -11.03
C SER A 280 52.42 -19.14 -12.51
N VAL A 281 51.35 -19.83 -12.88
CA VAL A 281 50.77 -19.80 -14.23
C VAL A 281 49.27 -19.61 -14.14
N THR A 282 48.73 -18.80 -15.05
CA THR A 282 47.29 -18.56 -15.18
C THR A 282 46.81 -19.12 -16.52
N SER A 283 45.66 -19.79 -16.52
CA SER A 283 45.06 -20.33 -17.73
C SER A 283 44.79 -19.22 -18.76
N SER A 284 44.95 -19.54 -20.04
CA SER A 284 44.72 -18.60 -21.15
C SER A 284 43.23 -18.32 -21.40
N THR A 285 42.36 -19.26 -21.00
CA THR A 285 40.90 -19.13 -21.07
C THR A 285 40.29 -19.10 -19.66
N PRO A 286 39.20 -18.34 -19.44
CA PRO A 286 38.47 -18.33 -18.18
C PRO A 286 37.59 -19.58 -18.04
N PHE A 287 37.52 -20.11 -16.83
CA PHE A 287 36.43 -20.98 -16.39
C PHE A 287 35.12 -20.19 -16.36
N GLN A 288 34.03 -20.79 -16.83
CA GLN A 288 32.70 -20.17 -16.85
C GLN A 288 31.84 -20.71 -15.72
N ALA A 289 31.56 -19.89 -14.72
CA ALA A 289 30.62 -20.28 -13.67
C ALA A 289 29.21 -20.52 -14.27
N ALA A 290 28.40 -21.34 -13.61
CA ALA A 290 27.03 -21.58 -14.04
C ALA A 290 26.24 -20.25 -14.18
N PRO A 291 25.33 -20.13 -15.17
CA PRO A 291 24.51 -18.92 -15.32
C PRO A 291 23.70 -18.63 -14.06
N ALA A 292 23.45 -17.35 -13.79
CA ALA A 292 22.60 -16.94 -12.68
C ALA A 292 21.20 -17.55 -12.80
N VAL A 293 20.56 -17.86 -11.67
CA VAL A 293 19.18 -18.35 -11.61
C VAL A 293 18.44 -17.70 -10.44
N VAL A 294 17.14 -17.48 -10.59
CA VAL A 294 16.26 -17.01 -9.52
C VAL A 294 15.28 -18.13 -9.17
N ASP A 295 15.49 -18.78 -8.02
CA ASP A 295 14.67 -19.91 -7.59
C ASP A 295 13.38 -19.45 -6.92
N THR A 296 13.52 -18.60 -5.89
CA THR A 296 12.41 -18.12 -5.06
C THR A 296 12.65 -16.69 -4.59
N PHE A 297 11.60 -16.07 -4.06
CA PHE A 297 11.72 -14.80 -3.35
C PHE A 297 10.68 -14.70 -2.24
N THR A 298 10.97 -13.93 -1.21
CA THR A 298 10.07 -13.69 -0.08
C THR A 298 10.20 -12.26 0.46
N PRO A 299 9.10 -11.56 0.77
CA PRO A 299 7.71 -11.99 0.59
C PRO A 299 7.27 -11.97 -0.90
N THR A 300 6.21 -12.71 -1.23
CA THR A 300 5.63 -12.74 -2.60
C THR A 300 4.72 -11.54 -2.91
N THR A 301 4.42 -10.73 -1.89
CA THR A 301 3.62 -9.52 -1.99
C THR A 301 4.21 -8.42 -1.12
N GLY A 302 4.07 -7.14 -1.52
CA GLY A 302 4.57 -6.02 -0.72
C GLY A 302 4.29 -4.66 -1.35
N SER A 303 4.27 -3.62 -0.52
CA SER A 303 4.13 -2.24 -0.98
C SER A 303 5.48 -1.69 -1.42
N PRO A 304 5.52 -0.56 -2.17
CA PRO A 304 6.75 0.18 -2.36
C PRO A 304 7.56 0.36 -1.06
N GLY A 305 8.87 0.15 -1.13
CA GLY A 305 9.77 0.16 0.02
C GLY A 305 9.89 -1.16 0.78
N THR A 306 9.07 -2.17 0.46
CA THR A 306 9.21 -3.51 1.07
C THR A 306 10.52 -4.17 0.64
N PRO A 307 11.36 -4.67 1.55
CA PRO A 307 12.51 -5.50 1.18
C PRO A 307 12.03 -6.90 0.79
N VAL A 308 12.52 -7.39 -0.35
CA VAL A 308 12.26 -8.72 -0.90
C VAL A 308 13.59 -9.45 -1.01
N VAL A 309 13.70 -10.56 -0.32
CA VAL A 309 14.84 -11.47 -0.38
C VAL A 309 14.64 -12.39 -1.58
N VAL A 310 15.55 -12.31 -2.54
CA VAL A 310 15.61 -13.13 -3.75
C VAL A 310 16.67 -14.21 -3.53
N THR A 311 16.28 -15.48 -3.63
CA THR A 311 17.15 -16.63 -3.43
C THR A 311 17.39 -17.35 -4.77
N GLY A 312 18.64 -17.71 -5.04
CA GLY A 312 19.06 -18.34 -6.28
C GLY A 312 20.55 -18.70 -6.28
N ALA A 313 21.22 -18.51 -7.41
CA ALA A 313 22.67 -18.70 -7.55
C ALA A 313 23.25 -17.76 -8.62
N GLY A 314 24.56 -17.49 -8.55
CA GLY A 314 25.30 -16.67 -9.53
C GLY A 314 25.05 -15.17 -9.41
N PHE A 315 24.79 -14.66 -8.20
CA PHE A 315 24.38 -13.28 -7.95
C PHE A 315 25.50 -12.28 -7.67
N LEU A 316 26.75 -12.71 -7.47
CA LEU A 316 27.84 -11.81 -7.06
C LEU A 316 28.07 -10.61 -7.97
N ASP A 317 27.95 -10.83 -9.28
CA ASP A 317 28.16 -9.80 -10.29
C ASP A 317 26.83 -9.14 -10.72
N ALA A 318 25.75 -9.25 -9.95
CA ALA A 318 24.46 -8.65 -10.30
C ALA A 318 24.59 -7.12 -10.45
N THR A 319 24.17 -6.60 -11.60
CA THR A 319 24.24 -5.17 -11.96
C THR A 319 22.89 -4.48 -11.93
N ALA A 320 21.79 -5.23 -12.00
CA ALA A 320 20.44 -4.69 -11.88
C ALA A 320 19.46 -5.73 -11.32
N VAL A 321 18.46 -5.23 -10.60
CA VAL A 321 17.24 -5.96 -10.24
C VAL A 321 16.04 -5.13 -10.67
N ALA A 322 15.00 -5.77 -11.20
CA ALA A 322 13.75 -5.08 -11.55
C ALA A 322 12.51 -5.92 -11.25
N PHE A 323 11.41 -5.25 -10.88
CA PHE A 323 10.08 -5.85 -10.74
C PHE A 323 9.28 -5.50 -12.01
N GLY A 324 9.27 -6.43 -12.97
CA GLY A 324 8.81 -6.16 -14.33
C GLY A 324 9.70 -5.10 -14.99
N THR A 325 9.12 -3.96 -15.36
CA THR A 325 9.86 -2.84 -15.95
C THR A 325 10.43 -1.86 -14.92
N ALA A 326 10.07 -1.98 -13.65
CA ALA A 326 10.45 -1.04 -12.60
C ALA A 326 11.80 -1.42 -11.97
N SER A 327 12.80 -0.55 -12.10
CA SER A 327 14.15 -0.77 -11.55
C SER A 327 14.15 -0.67 -10.02
N ALA A 328 14.77 -1.64 -9.36
CA ALA A 328 14.82 -1.74 -7.91
C ALA A 328 16.22 -1.44 -7.36
N PRO A 329 16.34 -0.68 -6.26
CA PRO A 329 17.54 -0.69 -5.43
C PRO A 329 17.74 -2.09 -4.84
N PHE A 330 18.97 -2.57 -4.80
CA PHE A 330 19.28 -3.89 -4.25
C PHE A 330 20.65 -3.94 -3.59
N VAL A 331 20.85 -4.96 -2.76
CA VAL A 331 22.12 -5.36 -2.17
C VAL A 331 22.36 -6.82 -2.53
N VAL A 332 23.56 -7.13 -3.02
CA VAL A 332 24.01 -8.52 -3.18
C VAL A 332 24.53 -8.99 -1.82
N ASP A 333 23.79 -9.89 -1.18
CA ASP A 333 24.12 -10.39 0.15
C ASP A 333 25.13 -11.55 0.08
N SER A 334 24.98 -12.41 -0.93
CA SER A 334 25.86 -13.53 -1.26
C SER A 334 25.67 -13.96 -2.71
N ASP A 335 26.44 -14.95 -3.18
CA ASP A 335 26.21 -15.55 -4.51
C ASP A 335 24.82 -16.21 -4.67
N THR A 336 24.13 -16.50 -3.56
CA THR A 336 22.82 -17.17 -3.54
C THR A 336 21.68 -16.28 -3.07
N GLN A 337 21.96 -15.03 -2.68
CA GLN A 337 20.96 -14.15 -2.10
C GLN A 337 21.16 -12.68 -2.49
N ILE A 338 20.07 -12.04 -2.89
CA ILE A 338 19.95 -10.59 -3.11
C ILE A 338 18.79 -10.07 -2.27
N THR A 339 18.97 -8.93 -1.60
CA THR A 339 17.87 -8.16 -1.01
C THR A 339 17.53 -6.98 -1.91
N ALA A 340 16.35 -7.01 -2.54
CA ALA A 340 15.85 -5.95 -3.42
C ALA A 340 14.70 -5.18 -2.78
N THR A 341 14.67 -3.86 -2.93
CA THR A 341 13.59 -3.02 -2.40
C THR A 341 12.54 -2.77 -3.47
N VAL A 342 11.26 -3.04 -3.17
CA VAL A 342 10.16 -2.85 -4.11
C VAL A 342 10.08 -1.38 -4.54
N PRO A 343 10.16 -1.07 -5.85
CA PRO A 343 10.18 0.30 -6.33
C PRO A 343 8.81 0.98 -6.29
N THR A 344 8.77 2.32 -6.33
CA THR A 344 7.54 3.12 -6.23
C THR A 344 6.62 3.02 -7.44
N ASP A 345 7.15 2.66 -8.60
CA ASP A 345 6.45 2.48 -9.88
C ASP A 345 6.25 1.00 -10.21
N VAL A 346 6.33 0.12 -9.20
CA VAL A 346 6.11 -1.33 -9.38
C VAL A 346 4.74 -1.62 -10.03
N PRO A 347 4.69 -2.48 -11.08
CA PRO A 347 3.44 -2.96 -11.64
C PRO A 347 2.63 -3.80 -10.63
N ALA A 348 1.30 -3.86 -10.79
CA ALA A 348 0.42 -4.61 -9.89
C ALA A 348 0.82 -6.09 -9.74
N SER A 349 1.26 -6.71 -10.83
CA SER A 349 1.86 -8.05 -10.83
C SER A 349 3.01 -8.13 -11.83
N SER A 350 4.16 -8.65 -11.40
CA SER A 350 5.36 -8.73 -12.25
C SER A 350 6.32 -9.83 -11.80
N ARG A 351 7.20 -10.32 -12.70
CA ARG A 351 8.33 -11.17 -12.31
C ARG A 351 9.48 -10.31 -11.80
N ILE A 352 10.33 -10.87 -10.94
CA ILE A 352 11.58 -10.23 -10.52
C ILE A 352 12.68 -10.67 -11.48
N THR A 353 13.42 -9.72 -12.04
CA THR A 353 14.56 -9.98 -12.91
C THR A 353 15.86 -9.63 -12.21
N VAL A 354 16.90 -10.45 -12.42
CA VAL A 354 18.27 -10.20 -11.98
C VAL A 354 19.16 -10.20 -13.22
N THR A 355 19.86 -9.09 -13.45
CA THR A 355 20.82 -8.94 -14.55
C THR A 355 22.24 -9.03 -14.02
N THR A 356 23.05 -9.87 -14.65
CA THR A 356 24.50 -9.96 -14.48
C THR A 356 25.19 -9.62 -15.81
N PRO A 357 26.52 -9.42 -15.87
CA PRO A 357 27.24 -9.18 -17.12
C PRO A 357 27.08 -10.30 -18.17
N SER A 358 26.75 -11.52 -17.74
CA SER A 358 26.63 -12.68 -18.63
C SER A 358 25.19 -13.00 -19.03
N THR A 359 24.19 -12.65 -18.22
CA THR A 359 22.80 -13.03 -18.46
C THR A 359 21.79 -12.12 -17.74
N THR A 360 20.53 -12.18 -18.15
CA THR A 360 19.39 -11.71 -17.34
C THR A 360 18.46 -12.88 -17.13
N VAL A 361 18.08 -13.10 -15.87
CA VAL A 361 17.17 -14.19 -15.48
C VAL A 361 15.98 -13.65 -14.73
N GLU A 362 14.85 -14.35 -14.83
CA GLU A 362 13.60 -13.97 -14.19
C GLU A 362 13.15 -15.03 -13.18
N SER A 363 12.46 -14.59 -12.13
CA SER A 363 11.82 -15.46 -11.16
C SER A 363 10.70 -16.28 -11.79
N ASN A 364 10.51 -17.52 -11.32
CA ASN A 364 9.41 -18.38 -11.77
C ASN A 364 8.01 -17.94 -11.27
N ALA A 365 7.95 -17.29 -10.11
CA ALA A 365 6.71 -16.74 -9.55
C ALA A 365 6.55 -15.24 -9.85
N LEU A 366 5.30 -14.76 -9.76
CA LEU A 366 4.96 -13.33 -9.82
C LEU A 366 5.02 -12.71 -8.42
N PHE A 367 5.60 -11.52 -8.32
CA PHE A 367 5.45 -10.61 -7.20
C PHE A 367 4.18 -9.77 -7.40
N THR A 368 3.36 -9.65 -6.35
CA THR A 368 2.14 -8.82 -6.38
C THR A 368 2.33 -7.58 -5.50
N ALA A 369 2.29 -6.41 -6.13
CA ALA A 369 2.44 -5.15 -5.40
C ALA A 369 1.16 -4.84 -4.60
N THR A 370 1.32 -4.56 -3.31
CA THR A 370 0.21 -4.09 -2.47
C THR A 370 0.24 -2.56 -2.40
N ARG A 371 -0.76 -1.93 -2.99
CA ARG A 371 -0.95 -0.48 -2.96
C ARG A 371 -2.18 -0.17 -2.09
N PRO A 372 -2.03 0.53 -0.95
CA PRO A 372 -3.17 0.89 -0.13
C PRO A 372 -4.09 1.83 -0.92
N VAL A 373 -5.35 1.45 -1.09
CA VAL A 373 -6.36 2.29 -1.71
C VAL A 373 -6.85 3.31 -0.70
N GLY A 374 -6.99 4.57 -1.10
CA GLY A 374 -7.49 5.64 -0.24
C GLY A 374 -8.71 6.32 -0.85
N VAL A 375 -9.67 6.71 -0.01
CA VAL A 375 -10.75 7.64 -0.37
C VAL A 375 -10.67 8.84 0.57
N ASP A 376 -10.05 9.91 0.09
CA ASP A 376 -9.63 11.05 0.90
C ASP A 376 -10.73 12.13 0.98
N ALA A 377 -11.43 12.38 -0.13
CA ALA A 377 -12.43 13.44 -0.20
C ALA A 377 -13.57 13.12 -1.18
N LEU A 378 -14.74 13.69 -0.89
CA LEU A 378 -15.95 13.64 -1.71
C LEU A 378 -16.36 15.06 -2.08
N SER A 379 -16.49 15.35 -3.37
CA SER A 379 -16.90 16.68 -3.86
C SER A 379 -17.99 16.58 -4.93
N PRO A 380 -19.22 17.09 -4.67
CA PRO A 380 -19.67 17.64 -3.40
C PRO A 380 -19.78 16.57 -2.29
N SER A 381 -19.88 16.98 -1.01
CA SER A 381 -20.08 16.06 0.13
C SER A 381 -21.57 15.72 0.38
N ALA A 382 -22.47 16.33 -0.39
CA ALA A 382 -23.90 16.07 -0.35
C ALA A 382 -24.50 16.29 -1.74
N GLY A 383 -25.54 15.54 -2.07
CA GLY A 383 -26.21 15.61 -3.37
C GLY A 383 -27.42 14.70 -3.45
N VAL A 384 -28.41 15.11 -4.25
CA VAL A 384 -29.60 14.31 -4.53
C VAL A 384 -29.24 13.16 -5.49
N PRO A 385 -30.08 12.11 -5.63
CA PRO A 385 -29.85 11.10 -6.65
C PRO A 385 -29.62 11.68 -8.05
N GLY A 386 -28.66 11.10 -8.78
CA GLY A 386 -28.20 11.60 -10.08
C GLY A 386 -27.09 12.65 -10.01
N THR A 387 -26.75 13.16 -8.82
CA THR A 387 -25.59 14.07 -8.66
C THR A 387 -24.29 13.34 -8.98
N ALA A 388 -23.42 13.96 -9.78
CA ALA A 388 -22.06 13.48 -9.98
C ALA A 388 -21.17 13.91 -8.80
N VAL A 389 -20.49 12.94 -8.19
CA VAL A 389 -19.61 13.10 -7.04
C VAL A 389 -18.21 12.69 -7.45
N VAL A 390 -17.28 13.64 -7.35
CA VAL A 390 -15.86 13.40 -7.52
C VAL A 390 -15.30 12.83 -6.23
N ILE A 391 -14.74 11.63 -6.32
CA ILE A 391 -14.06 10.91 -5.25
C ILE A 391 -12.55 11.09 -5.51
N THR A 392 -11.87 11.78 -4.61
CA THR A 392 -10.41 11.93 -4.64
C THR A 392 -9.77 10.92 -3.70
N GLY A 393 -8.68 10.30 -4.14
CA GLY A 393 -8.03 9.24 -3.39
C GLY A 393 -6.68 8.81 -3.97
N THR A 394 -6.27 7.57 -3.67
CA THR A 394 -5.02 6.98 -4.13
C THR A 394 -5.23 5.55 -4.62
N ASN A 395 -4.48 5.14 -5.65
CA ASN A 395 -4.49 3.80 -6.25
C ASN A 395 -5.89 3.38 -6.74
N LEU A 396 -6.58 4.28 -7.44
CA LEU A 396 -7.96 4.13 -7.89
C LEU A 396 -8.11 3.52 -9.30
N SER A 397 -7.01 3.37 -10.06
CA SER A 397 -7.05 2.98 -11.49
C SER A 397 -7.77 1.65 -11.75
N GLU A 398 -7.68 0.71 -10.82
CA GLU A 398 -8.27 -0.63 -10.93
C GLU A 398 -9.60 -0.77 -10.18
N THR A 399 -10.31 0.33 -9.96
CA THR A 399 -11.62 0.28 -9.30
C THR A 399 -12.58 -0.62 -10.07
N SER A 400 -13.19 -1.57 -9.35
CA SER A 400 -14.17 -2.52 -9.87
C SER A 400 -15.60 -2.26 -9.34
N ALA A 401 -15.76 -1.54 -8.22
CA ALA A 401 -17.07 -1.10 -7.75
C ALA A 401 -17.00 0.19 -6.93
N VAL A 402 -18.08 0.98 -6.98
CA VAL A 402 -18.33 2.13 -6.10
C VAL A 402 -19.74 2.01 -5.54
N ALA A 403 -19.92 2.29 -4.24
CA ALA A 403 -21.23 2.25 -3.60
C ALA A 403 -21.42 3.38 -2.57
N PHE A 404 -22.66 3.85 -2.41
CA PHE A 404 -23.09 4.75 -1.35
C PHE A 404 -23.82 3.92 -0.29
N GLY A 405 -23.12 3.57 0.79
CA GLY A 405 -23.58 2.54 1.71
C GLY A 405 -23.67 1.18 1.02
N ALA A 406 -24.87 0.59 0.95
CA ALA A 406 -25.11 -0.67 0.26
C ALA A 406 -25.57 -0.49 -1.20
N SER A 407 -25.84 0.74 -1.65
CA SER A 407 -26.38 1.02 -2.97
C SER A 407 -25.25 1.20 -3.99
N SER A 408 -25.24 0.33 -5.01
CA SER A 408 -24.24 0.37 -6.09
C SER A 408 -24.41 1.63 -6.94
N ALA A 409 -23.30 2.29 -7.26
CA ALA A 409 -23.27 3.49 -8.09
C ALA A 409 -22.68 3.18 -9.48
N SER A 410 -23.16 3.89 -10.51
CA SER A 410 -22.39 4.01 -11.74
C SER A 410 -21.23 4.97 -11.53
N TYR A 411 -20.10 4.70 -12.18
CA TYR A 411 -18.89 5.51 -12.01
C TYR A 411 -18.01 5.47 -13.25
N THR A 412 -17.05 6.39 -13.31
CA THR A 412 -15.95 6.44 -14.27
C THR A 412 -14.66 6.66 -13.50
N VAL A 413 -13.64 5.86 -13.80
CA VAL A 413 -12.29 6.06 -13.24
C VAL A 413 -11.60 7.09 -14.12
N ASP A 414 -11.37 8.29 -13.57
CA ASP A 414 -10.81 9.41 -14.33
C ASP A 414 -9.27 9.37 -14.31
N SER A 415 -8.69 8.94 -13.18
CA SER A 415 -7.24 8.72 -13.01
C SER A 415 -6.96 7.84 -11.79
N ASP A 416 -5.69 7.55 -11.51
CA ASP A 416 -5.29 6.82 -10.30
C ASP A 416 -5.64 7.54 -8.99
N THR A 417 -6.02 8.81 -9.06
CA THR A 417 -6.36 9.64 -7.89
C THR A 417 -7.79 10.17 -7.91
N GLN A 418 -8.58 9.83 -8.93
CA GLN A 418 -9.91 10.40 -9.09
C GLN A 418 -10.91 9.43 -9.75
N ILE A 419 -12.10 9.36 -9.18
CA ILE A 419 -13.28 8.67 -9.74
C ILE A 419 -14.45 9.65 -9.75
N THR A 420 -15.24 9.66 -10.81
CA THR A 420 -16.55 10.33 -10.83
C THR A 420 -17.65 9.29 -10.69
N ALA A 421 -18.42 9.35 -9.60
CA ALA A 421 -19.52 8.43 -9.31
C ALA A 421 -20.88 9.16 -9.28
N ILE A 422 -21.95 8.49 -9.71
CA ILE A 422 -23.30 9.05 -9.71
C ILE A 422 -24.07 8.53 -8.49
N VAL A 423 -24.66 9.44 -7.70
CA VAL A 423 -25.48 9.08 -6.53
C VAL A 423 -26.68 8.23 -6.96
N PRO A 424 -26.83 6.99 -6.48
CA PRO A 424 -27.94 6.13 -6.87
C PRO A 424 -29.28 6.56 -6.24
N VAL A 425 -30.41 6.15 -6.83
CA VAL A 425 -31.77 6.55 -6.42
C VAL A 425 -32.17 6.01 -5.05
N ASP A 426 -31.61 4.86 -4.67
CA ASP A 426 -31.82 4.14 -3.42
C ASP A 426 -30.72 4.42 -2.38
N ALA A 427 -29.82 5.37 -2.64
CA ALA A 427 -28.77 5.74 -1.71
C ALA A 427 -29.34 6.11 -0.32
N PRO A 428 -28.77 5.59 0.79
CA PRO A 428 -29.20 5.96 2.14
C PRO A 428 -29.01 7.45 2.40
N ALA A 429 -29.84 8.02 3.29
CA ALA A 429 -29.82 9.46 3.56
C ALA A 429 -28.44 9.93 4.05
N VAL A 430 -27.76 9.11 4.86
CA VAL A 430 -26.38 9.36 5.29
C VAL A 430 -25.59 8.06 5.22
N SER A 431 -24.54 8.00 4.40
CA SER A 431 -23.72 6.80 4.25
C SER A 431 -22.26 7.12 3.90
N LYS A 432 -21.33 6.18 4.15
CA LYS A 432 -19.99 6.26 3.58
C LYS A 432 -20.02 5.86 2.11
N VAL A 433 -19.07 6.39 1.33
CA VAL A 433 -18.84 5.94 -0.04
C VAL A 433 -17.73 4.90 -0.02
N SER A 434 -17.97 3.71 -0.57
CA SER A 434 -16.96 2.67 -0.70
C SER A 434 -16.43 2.56 -2.12
N VAL A 435 -15.14 2.27 -2.24
CA VAL A 435 -14.44 1.96 -3.49
C VAL A 435 -13.79 0.59 -3.34
N THR A 436 -14.05 -0.31 -4.29
CA THR A 436 -13.48 -1.66 -4.32
C THR A 436 -12.46 -1.76 -5.45
N THR A 437 -11.28 -2.30 -5.16
CA THR A 437 -10.23 -2.65 -6.11
C THR A 437 -9.83 -4.12 -5.89
N PRO A 438 -8.96 -4.72 -6.73
CA PRO A 438 -8.44 -6.07 -6.50
C PRO A 438 -7.74 -6.27 -5.15
N THR A 439 -7.23 -5.19 -4.53
CA THR A 439 -6.54 -5.25 -3.23
C THR A 439 -7.49 -5.17 -2.03
N GLY A 440 -8.76 -4.81 -2.24
CA GLY A 440 -9.77 -4.72 -1.18
C GLY A 440 -10.78 -3.59 -1.38
N THR A 441 -11.65 -3.41 -0.39
CA THR A 441 -12.64 -2.32 -0.34
C THR A 441 -12.27 -1.32 0.74
N VAL A 442 -12.28 -0.04 0.41
CA VAL A 442 -12.06 1.07 1.34
C VAL A 442 -13.25 2.02 1.34
N GLN A 443 -13.44 2.73 2.46
CA GLN A 443 -14.54 3.67 2.64
C GLN A 443 -14.00 5.09 2.85
N SER A 444 -14.80 6.07 2.43
CA SER A 444 -14.54 7.47 2.73
C SER A 444 -14.49 7.72 4.24
N THR A 445 -13.60 8.62 4.66
CA THR A 445 -13.52 9.10 6.04
C THR A 445 -14.77 9.86 6.47
N ASP A 446 -15.34 10.68 5.60
CA ASP A 446 -16.59 11.42 5.82
C ASP A 446 -17.80 10.74 5.19
N SER A 447 -18.98 10.98 5.75
CA SER A 447 -20.24 10.44 5.21
C SER A 447 -20.81 11.40 4.16
N PHE A 448 -21.29 10.84 3.05
CA PHE A 448 -22.08 11.54 2.05
C PHE A 448 -23.53 11.70 2.52
N LYS A 449 -24.14 12.85 2.22
CA LYS A 449 -25.54 13.14 2.56
C LYS A 449 -26.43 13.23 1.32
N VAL A 450 -27.54 12.52 1.34
CA VAL A 450 -28.56 12.54 0.28
C VAL A 450 -29.81 13.28 0.79
N PRO A 451 -29.88 14.61 0.65
CA PRO A 451 -31.04 15.38 1.10
C PRO A 451 -32.31 15.00 0.31
N PRO A 452 -33.49 15.01 0.95
CA PRO A 452 -34.73 14.69 0.26
C PRO A 452 -35.15 15.82 -0.68
N THR A 453 -35.91 15.49 -1.73
CA THR A 453 -36.62 16.49 -2.56
C THR A 453 -38.07 16.11 -2.74
N ILE A 454 -38.95 17.10 -2.89
CA ILE A 454 -40.35 16.90 -3.29
C ILE A 454 -40.50 17.44 -4.71
N GLY A 455 -40.80 16.57 -5.66
CA GLY A 455 -41.06 16.94 -7.05
C GLY A 455 -42.53 17.32 -7.27
N SER A 456 -43.45 16.53 -6.72
CA SER A 456 -44.89 16.77 -6.84
C SER A 456 -45.68 16.10 -5.71
N PHE A 457 -46.96 16.43 -5.60
CA PHE A 457 -47.89 15.70 -4.75
C PHE A 457 -49.29 15.71 -5.37
N THR A 458 -50.06 14.66 -5.14
CA THR A 458 -51.42 14.52 -5.64
C THR A 458 -52.30 13.76 -4.64
N PRO A 459 -53.56 14.19 -4.41
CA PRO A 459 -54.18 15.43 -4.94
C PRO A 459 -53.54 16.71 -4.35
N THR A 460 -53.74 17.86 -5.01
CA THR A 460 -53.26 19.17 -4.51
C THR A 460 -54.20 19.83 -3.50
N THR A 461 -55.39 19.25 -3.32
CA THR A 461 -56.40 19.67 -2.35
C THR A 461 -56.96 18.46 -1.60
N GLY A 462 -57.42 18.64 -0.38
CA GLY A 462 -58.09 17.56 0.36
C GLY A 462 -58.67 18.03 1.69
N THR A 463 -59.21 17.08 2.44
CA THR A 463 -59.80 17.32 3.76
C THR A 463 -59.07 16.50 4.83
N ASN A 464 -59.34 16.77 6.11
CA ASN A 464 -58.80 15.96 7.20
C ASN A 464 -59.02 14.45 6.95
N GLY A 465 -57.97 13.65 7.11
CA GLY A 465 -58.02 12.21 6.93
C GLY A 465 -57.89 11.73 5.47
N SER A 466 -57.91 12.63 4.48
CA SER A 466 -57.64 12.24 3.10
C SER A 466 -56.15 11.90 2.89
N SER A 467 -55.85 11.04 1.92
CA SER A 467 -54.47 10.67 1.57
C SER A 467 -53.91 11.57 0.48
N VAL A 468 -52.62 11.88 0.58
CA VAL A 468 -51.83 12.63 -0.39
C VAL A 468 -50.59 11.82 -0.73
N VAL A 469 -50.40 11.51 -2.01
CA VAL A 469 -49.19 10.87 -2.52
C VAL A 469 -48.17 11.96 -2.83
N ILE A 470 -46.99 11.87 -2.23
CA ILE A 470 -45.86 12.79 -2.39
C ILE A 470 -44.79 12.05 -3.19
N THR A 471 -44.40 12.60 -4.34
CA THR A 471 -43.38 12.03 -5.23
C THR A 471 -42.13 12.91 -5.20
N GLY A 472 -40.96 12.28 -5.09
CA GLY A 472 -39.69 12.96 -4.89
C GLY A 472 -38.49 12.04 -4.92
N THR A 473 -37.43 12.39 -4.18
CA THR A 473 -36.22 11.56 -4.03
C THR A 473 -35.71 11.59 -2.59
N GLY A 474 -34.95 10.57 -2.19
CA GLY A 474 -34.32 10.49 -0.87
C GLY A 474 -35.31 10.18 0.27
N PHE A 475 -36.41 9.48 -0.01
CA PHE A 475 -37.48 9.24 0.97
C PHE A 475 -37.32 7.98 1.82
N ALA A 476 -36.36 7.09 1.51
CA ALA A 476 -36.21 5.78 2.15
C ALA A 476 -36.14 5.82 3.69
N GLU A 477 -35.61 6.90 4.25
CA GLU A 477 -35.46 7.11 5.70
C GLU A 477 -36.21 8.35 6.21
N ALA A 478 -37.34 8.70 5.58
CA ALA A 478 -38.18 9.79 6.04
C ALA A 478 -38.66 9.55 7.49
N ARG A 479 -38.41 10.53 8.37
CA ARG A 479 -38.81 10.51 9.78
C ARG A 479 -40.08 11.30 10.05
N PHE A 480 -40.30 12.37 9.28
CA PHE A 480 -41.47 13.23 9.40
C PHE A 480 -41.96 13.70 8.04
N VAL A 481 -43.28 13.64 7.86
CA VAL A 481 -44.01 14.42 6.85
C VAL A 481 -44.82 15.48 7.57
N ARG A 482 -44.84 16.71 7.07
CA ARG A 482 -45.56 17.83 7.69
C ARG A 482 -46.40 18.61 6.68
N PHE A 483 -47.55 19.10 7.13
CA PHE A 483 -48.36 20.12 6.44
C PHE A 483 -48.14 21.43 7.19
N GLY A 484 -47.24 22.27 6.68
CA GLY A 484 -46.71 23.41 7.43
C GLY A 484 -45.93 22.95 8.66
N ALA A 485 -46.38 23.34 9.86
CA ALA A 485 -45.78 22.93 11.13
C ALA A 485 -46.37 21.61 11.69
N VAL A 486 -47.45 21.10 11.12
CA VAL A 486 -48.22 19.97 11.68
C VAL A 486 -47.73 18.65 11.10
N THR A 487 -47.35 17.72 11.97
CA THR A 487 -46.89 16.38 11.57
C THR A 487 -48.06 15.52 11.12
N ALA A 488 -47.88 14.83 9.99
CA ALA A 488 -48.81 13.84 9.44
C ALA A 488 -48.37 12.42 9.76
N THR A 489 -49.33 11.48 9.76
CA THR A 489 -49.03 10.05 9.63
C THR A 489 -48.73 9.75 8.16
N PHE A 490 -47.81 8.83 7.89
CA PHE A 490 -47.42 8.49 6.52
C PHE A 490 -46.85 7.09 6.41
N THR A 491 -46.83 6.56 5.19
CA THR A 491 -46.09 5.37 4.78
C THR A 491 -45.02 5.77 3.76
N ILE A 492 -43.86 5.11 3.84
CA ILE A 492 -42.83 5.21 2.81
C ILE A 492 -43.13 4.07 1.83
N ASP A 493 -43.63 4.42 0.65
CA ASP A 493 -44.02 3.43 -0.36
C ASP A 493 -42.79 2.99 -1.19
N SER A 494 -41.86 3.91 -1.43
CA SER A 494 -40.56 3.66 -2.06
C SER A 494 -39.57 4.80 -1.74
N PRO A 495 -38.27 4.70 -2.13
CA PRO A 495 -37.32 5.81 -2.00
C PRO A 495 -37.72 7.11 -2.72
N THR A 496 -38.74 7.05 -3.59
CA THR A 496 -39.23 8.18 -4.39
C THR A 496 -40.71 8.51 -4.14
N GLN A 497 -41.40 7.78 -3.26
CA GLN A 497 -42.83 7.98 -3.01
C GLN A 497 -43.21 7.77 -1.54
N ILE A 498 -44.01 8.69 -1.01
CA ILE A 498 -44.60 8.65 0.33
C ILE A 498 -46.11 8.86 0.20
N THR A 499 -46.92 8.09 0.93
CA THR A 499 -48.34 8.37 1.11
C THR A 499 -48.57 8.94 2.50
N ALA A 500 -49.04 10.19 2.59
CA ALA A 500 -49.30 10.88 3.85
C ALA A 500 -50.80 11.14 4.05
N THR A 501 -51.28 11.03 5.29
CA THR A 501 -52.65 11.37 5.66
C THR A 501 -52.70 12.82 6.14
N VAL A 502 -53.60 13.62 5.57
CA VAL A 502 -53.80 15.02 5.96
C VAL A 502 -54.26 15.08 7.43
N PRO A 503 -53.51 15.76 8.33
CA PRO A 503 -53.89 15.84 9.74
C PRO A 503 -55.02 16.85 9.97
N ALA A 504 -55.76 16.70 11.08
CA ALA A 504 -56.93 17.50 11.39
C ALA A 504 -56.65 19.01 11.52
N ASP A 505 -55.50 19.33 12.11
CA ASP A 505 -55.10 20.71 12.40
C ASP A 505 -54.18 21.31 11.31
N ALA A 506 -54.08 20.66 10.14
CA ALA A 506 -53.31 21.22 9.04
C ALA A 506 -53.88 22.60 8.63
N PRO A 507 -53.01 23.60 8.37
CA PRO A 507 -53.46 24.91 7.92
C PRO A 507 -54.21 24.83 6.58
N ALA A 508 -55.15 25.77 6.37
CA ALA A 508 -55.95 25.84 5.15
C ALA A 508 -55.10 25.88 3.88
N SER A 509 -53.92 26.49 3.92
CA SER A 509 -52.92 26.39 2.87
C SER A 509 -51.53 26.25 3.48
N SER A 510 -50.81 25.17 3.15
CA SER A 510 -49.46 24.94 3.67
C SER A 510 -48.58 24.13 2.74
N LYS A 511 -47.28 24.38 2.76
CA LYS A 511 -46.29 23.54 2.06
C LYS A 511 -46.15 22.19 2.74
N LEU A 512 -45.90 21.15 1.95
CA LEU A 512 -45.56 19.83 2.45
C LEU A 512 -44.07 19.80 2.79
N GLY A 513 -43.71 19.29 3.97
CA GLY A 513 -42.33 19.11 4.38
C GLY A 513 -42.00 17.63 4.54
N VAL A 514 -40.82 17.20 4.09
CA VAL A 514 -40.28 15.86 4.35
C VAL A 514 -38.93 16.02 5.04
N THR A 515 -38.73 15.33 6.16
CA THR A 515 -37.47 15.35 6.92
C THR A 515 -36.86 13.95 7.00
N THR A 516 -35.59 13.83 6.64
CA THR A 516 -34.77 12.62 6.73
C THR A 516 -33.52 12.93 7.59
N PRO A 517 -32.69 11.93 7.93
CA PRO A 517 -31.40 12.19 8.59
C PRO A 517 -30.47 13.15 7.82
N ALA A 518 -30.65 13.26 6.51
CA ALA A 518 -29.84 14.14 5.65
C ALA A 518 -30.30 15.60 5.65
N GLY A 519 -31.54 15.89 6.07
CA GLY A 519 -32.09 17.23 6.09
C GLY A 519 -33.60 17.29 5.90
N THR A 520 -34.12 18.51 5.74
CA THR A 520 -35.54 18.80 5.51
C THR A 520 -35.72 19.48 4.16
N THR A 521 -36.76 19.09 3.44
CA THR A 521 -37.20 19.74 2.19
C THR A 521 -38.65 20.21 2.33
N GLN A 522 -39.06 21.12 1.45
CA GLN A 522 -40.44 21.58 1.34
C GLN A 522 -40.89 21.58 -0.11
N SER A 523 -42.18 21.33 -0.33
CA SER A 523 -42.80 21.45 -1.65
C SER A 523 -42.75 22.89 -2.16
N THR A 524 -42.67 23.06 -3.47
CA THR A 524 -42.77 24.37 -4.11
C THR A 524 -44.16 24.96 -3.91
N ASP A 525 -45.19 24.20 -4.29
CA ASP A 525 -46.59 24.58 -4.18
C ASP A 525 -47.21 24.15 -2.83
N PRO A 526 -48.18 24.90 -2.29
CA PRO A 526 -48.89 24.51 -1.08
C PRO A 526 -50.00 23.50 -1.36
N PHE A 527 -50.19 22.56 -0.45
CA PHE A 527 -51.43 21.79 -0.34
C PHE A 527 -52.55 22.68 0.23
N LYS A 528 -53.78 22.48 -0.26
CA LYS A 528 -54.93 23.29 0.14
C LYS A 528 -56.01 22.43 0.80
N MET A 529 -56.56 22.91 1.90
CA MET A 529 -57.72 22.35 2.57
C MET A 529 -58.91 23.30 2.44
N PRO A 530 -59.77 23.11 1.42
CA PRO A 530 -60.98 23.91 1.25
C PRO A 530 -61.87 23.83 2.51
N PRO A 531 -62.63 24.88 2.81
CA PRO A 531 -63.55 24.84 3.93
C PRO A 531 -64.68 23.84 3.65
N THR A 532 -65.41 23.44 4.69
CA THR A 532 -66.67 22.71 4.55
C THR A 532 -67.77 23.42 5.33
N ILE A 533 -69.02 23.32 4.87
CA ILE A 533 -70.21 23.76 5.62
C ILE A 533 -70.96 22.50 6.02
N GLY A 534 -71.01 22.22 7.33
CA GLY A 534 -71.74 21.07 7.87
C GLY A 534 -73.20 21.40 8.12
N SER A 535 -73.47 22.56 8.73
CA SER A 535 -74.84 23.00 9.03
C SER A 535 -74.92 24.52 9.17
N PHE A 536 -76.15 25.04 9.24
CA PHE A 536 -76.40 26.42 9.61
C PHE A 536 -77.71 26.53 10.37
N THR A 537 -77.82 27.47 11.29
CA THR A 537 -79.02 27.69 12.12
C THR A 537 -79.20 29.17 12.44
N PRO A 538 -80.42 29.72 12.32
CA PRO A 538 -81.64 29.08 11.80
C PRO A 538 -81.58 28.77 10.29
N THR A 539 -82.44 27.88 9.78
CA THR A 539 -82.51 27.56 8.33
C THR A 539 -83.38 28.54 7.53
N THR A 540 -84.15 29.37 8.24
CA THR A 540 -84.95 30.47 7.73
C THR A 540 -84.67 31.73 8.53
N GLY A 541 -84.78 32.90 7.91
CA GLY A 541 -84.65 34.19 8.60
C GLY A 541 -85.08 35.36 7.71
N THR A 542 -85.20 36.56 8.28
CA THR A 542 -85.50 37.77 7.52
C THR A 542 -84.21 38.47 7.11
N ASN A 543 -84.26 39.39 6.13
CA ASN A 543 -83.14 40.29 5.87
C ASN A 543 -82.70 41.00 7.18
N GLY A 544 -81.39 41.12 7.41
CA GLY A 544 -80.80 41.69 8.63
C GLY A 544 -80.74 40.73 9.83
N SER A 545 -81.38 39.55 9.77
CA SER A 545 -81.22 38.53 10.82
C SER A 545 -79.85 37.85 10.74
N SER A 546 -79.41 37.22 11.84
CA SER A 546 -78.14 36.48 11.87
C SER A 546 -78.36 34.99 11.63
N VAL A 547 -77.40 34.34 10.96
CA VAL A 547 -77.31 32.88 10.80
C VAL A 547 -75.93 32.42 11.26
N VAL A 548 -75.91 31.40 12.11
CA VAL A 548 -74.67 30.71 12.52
C VAL A 548 -74.40 29.59 11.53
N ILE A 549 -73.22 29.58 10.93
CA ILE A 549 -72.73 28.59 9.98
C ILE A 549 -71.66 27.75 10.68
N THR A 550 -71.86 26.45 10.76
CA THR A 550 -70.94 25.50 11.39
C THR A 550 -70.28 24.63 10.32
N GLY A 551 -68.97 24.43 10.42
CA GLY A 551 -68.19 23.74 9.41
C GLY A 551 -66.73 23.56 9.80
N THR A 552 -65.84 23.50 8.81
CA THR A 552 -64.38 23.43 9.02
C THR A 552 -63.64 24.40 8.12
N GLY A 553 -62.44 24.80 8.52
CA GLY A 553 -61.54 25.62 7.71
C GLY A 553 -61.92 27.10 7.65
N PHE A 554 -62.66 27.63 8.63
CA PHE A 554 -63.19 29.00 8.60
C PHE A 554 -62.25 30.09 9.12
N ALA A 555 -61.10 29.73 9.70
CA ALA A 555 -60.18 30.68 10.33
C ALA A 555 -59.72 31.84 9.41
N GLU A 556 -59.66 31.59 8.09
CA GLU A 556 -59.26 32.58 7.07
C GLU A 556 -60.39 32.86 6.07
N ALA A 557 -61.66 32.76 6.49
CA ALA A 557 -62.78 33.08 5.61
C ALA A 557 -62.71 34.54 5.15
N ARG A 558 -62.78 34.75 3.82
CA ARG A 558 -62.75 36.07 3.18
C ARG A 558 -64.13 36.54 2.77
N PHE A 559 -65.02 35.61 2.43
CA PHE A 559 -66.39 35.92 2.01
C PHE A 559 -67.36 34.88 2.54
N VAL A 560 -68.51 35.35 3.02
CA VAL A 560 -69.73 34.56 3.17
C VAL A 560 -70.76 35.06 2.18
N ARG A 561 -71.46 34.16 1.49
CA ARG A 561 -72.45 34.54 0.46
C ARG A 561 -73.77 33.82 0.61
N PHE A 562 -74.86 34.50 0.27
CA PHE A 562 -76.19 33.94 0.05
C PHE A 562 -76.43 33.91 -1.47
N GLY A 563 -76.17 32.77 -2.09
CA GLY A 563 -76.05 32.68 -3.55
C GLY A 563 -74.88 33.53 -4.06
N ALA A 564 -75.16 34.54 -4.88
CA ALA A 564 -74.14 35.46 -5.40
C ALA A 564 -73.89 36.69 -4.50
N VAL A 565 -74.74 36.92 -3.49
CA VAL A 565 -74.74 38.13 -2.68
C VAL A 565 -73.81 37.97 -1.48
N THR A 566 -72.89 38.91 -1.27
CA THR A 566 -71.94 38.88 -0.15
C THR A 566 -72.58 39.39 1.14
N ALA A 567 -72.35 38.68 2.24
CA ALA A 567 -72.81 39.04 3.58
C ALA A 567 -71.70 39.63 4.43
N THR A 568 -72.09 40.43 5.42
CA THR A 568 -71.23 40.76 6.56
C THR A 568 -71.21 39.56 7.50
N PHE A 569 -70.05 39.28 8.09
CA PHE A 569 -69.89 38.13 8.99
C PHE A 569 -68.78 38.35 10.01
N THR A 570 -68.81 37.57 11.09
CA THR A 570 -67.73 37.38 12.05
C THR A 570 -67.24 35.94 11.99
N ILE A 571 -65.93 35.74 12.16
CA ILE A 571 -65.36 34.42 12.36
C ILE A 571 -65.32 34.21 13.88
N ASP A 572 -66.18 33.32 14.38
CA ASP A 572 -66.30 33.06 15.82
C ASP A 572 -65.26 32.03 16.27
N SER A 573 -64.96 31.06 15.40
CA SER A 573 -63.89 30.07 15.57
C SER A 573 -63.49 29.45 14.22
N PRO A 574 -62.43 28.62 14.14
CA PRO A 574 -62.10 27.87 12.92
C PRO A 574 -63.21 26.95 12.38
N THR A 575 -64.27 26.70 13.16
CA THR A 575 -65.40 25.84 12.81
C THR A 575 -66.75 26.56 12.84
N GLN A 576 -66.79 27.86 13.14
CA GLN A 576 -68.03 28.62 13.25
C GLN A 576 -67.91 30.06 12.74
N ILE A 577 -68.90 30.49 11.96
CA ILE A 577 -69.07 31.84 11.43
C ILE A 577 -70.48 32.32 11.76
N THR A 578 -70.64 33.57 12.19
CA THR A 578 -71.94 34.24 12.27
C THR A 578 -72.06 35.23 11.13
N ALA A 579 -73.05 35.07 10.26
CA ALA A 579 -73.29 35.94 9.10
C ALA A 579 -74.65 36.64 9.19
N THR A 580 -74.72 37.89 8.72
CA THR A 580 -75.97 38.65 8.63
C THR A 580 -76.59 38.48 7.25
N VAL A 581 -77.89 38.14 7.19
CA VAL A 581 -78.62 37.99 5.93
C VAL A 581 -78.66 39.34 5.18
N PRO A 582 -78.05 39.46 3.98
CA PRO A 582 -78.04 40.70 3.20
C PRO A 582 -79.43 41.18 2.81
N ALA A 583 -79.61 42.48 2.56
CA ALA A 583 -80.90 43.06 2.17
C ALA A 583 -81.43 42.55 0.81
N ASP A 584 -80.53 42.18 -0.09
CA ASP A 584 -80.77 41.71 -1.46
C ASP A 584 -80.56 40.19 -1.61
N ALA A 585 -80.46 39.45 -0.49
CA ALA A 585 -80.36 38.00 -0.50
C ALA A 585 -81.57 37.36 -1.25
N PRO A 586 -81.34 36.40 -2.16
CA PRO A 586 -82.43 35.70 -2.83
C PRO A 586 -83.35 34.97 -1.83
N ALA A 587 -84.64 34.84 -2.16
CA ALA A 587 -85.62 34.20 -1.27
C ALA A 587 -85.24 32.76 -0.87
N SER A 588 -84.48 32.05 -1.70
CA SER A 588 -83.88 30.76 -1.38
C SER A 588 -82.53 30.64 -2.07
N SER A 589 -81.45 30.45 -1.30
CA SER A 589 -80.09 30.30 -1.85
C SER A 589 -79.17 29.49 -0.94
N LYS A 590 -78.20 28.79 -1.53
CA LYS A 590 -77.14 28.12 -0.77
C LYS A 590 -76.22 29.14 -0.11
N LEU A 591 -75.71 28.79 1.06
CA LEU A 591 -74.66 29.56 1.73
C LEU A 591 -73.32 29.17 1.14
N GLY A 592 -72.47 30.16 0.84
CA GLY A 592 -71.10 29.96 0.39
C GLY A 592 -70.11 30.53 1.42
N VAL A 593 -69.02 29.80 1.67
CA VAL A 593 -67.88 30.31 2.47
C VAL A 593 -66.62 30.15 1.64
N THR A 594 -65.91 31.25 1.38
CA THR A 594 -64.68 31.28 0.59
C THR A 594 -63.48 31.61 1.46
N THR A 595 -62.43 30.78 1.39
CA THR A 595 -61.12 30.98 2.02
C THR A 595 -60.02 30.96 0.94
N PRO A 596 -58.75 31.29 1.26
CA PRO A 596 -57.64 31.12 0.32
C PRO A 596 -57.49 29.69 -0.24
N ALA A 597 -57.99 28.70 0.49
CA ALA A 597 -57.91 27.28 0.15
C ALA A 597 -59.01 26.80 -0.80
N GLY A 598 -60.15 27.51 -0.88
CA GLY A 598 -61.26 27.15 -1.74
C GLY A 598 -62.60 27.74 -1.29
N THR A 599 -63.69 27.28 -1.90
CA THR A 599 -65.06 27.70 -1.55
C THR A 599 -65.92 26.49 -1.19
N ALA A 600 -66.56 26.53 -0.03
CA ALA A 600 -67.62 25.61 0.37
C ALA A 600 -68.98 26.14 -0.05
N GLN A 601 -69.92 25.24 -0.34
CA GLN A 601 -71.33 25.56 -0.43
C GLN A 601 -72.14 24.63 0.48
N SER A 602 -73.18 25.17 1.11
CA SER A 602 -74.11 24.38 1.91
C SER A 602 -74.89 23.39 1.02
N THR A 603 -75.26 22.24 1.58
CA THR A 603 -76.13 21.28 0.91
C THR A 603 -77.52 21.87 0.73
N ASP A 604 -78.12 22.33 1.83
CA ASP A 604 -79.46 22.92 1.85
C ASP A 604 -79.42 24.45 1.64
N PRO A 605 -80.46 25.04 1.02
CA PRO A 605 -80.58 26.49 0.90
C PRO A 605 -81.07 27.13 2.20
N PHE A 606 -80.53 28.31 2.51
CA PHE A 606 -81.14 29.23 3.48
C PHE A 606 -82.35 29.93 2.84
N LYS A 607 -83.43 30.05 3.60
CA LYS A 607 -84.69 30.64 3.14
C LYS A 607 -84.91 32.02 3.76
N VAL A 608 -85.00 33.05 2.92
CA VAL A 608 -85.32 34.41 3.37
C VAL A 608 -86.84 34.56 3.45
N ALA A 609 -87.37 34.57 4.67
CA ALA A 609 -88.81 34.70 4.90
C ALA A 609 -89.29 36.11 4.51
N PRO A 610 -90.34 36.24 3.68
CA PRO A 610 -90.86 37.55 3.33
C PRO A 610 -91.56 38.20 4.52
N THR A 611 -91.57 39.52 4.59
CA THR A 611 -92.39 40.28 5.55
C THR A 611 -93.16 41.36 4.84
N ILE A 612 -94.38 41.67 5.30
CA ILE A 612 -95.13 42.85 4.85
C ILE A 612 -95.18 43.83 6.01
N THR A 613 -94.59 45.01 5.82
CA THR A 613 -94.58 46.08 6.84
C THR A 613 -95.75 47.03 6.63
N SER A 614 -96.11 47.34 5.39
CA SER A 614 -97.25 48.20 5.06
C SER A 614 -97.76 47.96 3.64
N PHE A 615 -98.92 48.53 3.32
CA PHE A 615 -99.42 48.61 1.95
C PHE A 615 -100.24 49.89 1.78
N THR A 616 -100.21 50.47 0.59
CA THR A 616 -100.93 51.71 0.26
C THR A 616 -101.49 51.67 -1.16
N PRO A 617 -102.74 52.12 -1.39
CA PRO A 617 -103.71 52.53 -0.37
C PRO A 617 -104.23 51.35 0.47
N SER A 618 -104.74 51.62 1.68
CA SER A 618 -105.31 50.58 2.56
C SER A 618 -106.73 50.14 2.14
N SER A 619 -107.34 50.88 1.22
CA SER A 619 -108.62 50.56 0.59
C SER A 619 -108.65 51.02 -0.86
N ALA A 620 -109.19 50.21 -1.77
CA ALA A 620 -109.39 50.60 -3.16
C ALA A 620 -110.45 49.72 -3.84
N ARG A 621 -110.90 50.13 -5.04
CA ARG A 621 -111.79 49.33 -5.90
C ARG A 621 -111.01 48.23 -6.62
N ALA A 622 -111.71 47.19 -7.07
CA ALA A 622 -111.17 46.19 -7.98
C ALA A 622 -110.50 46.83 -9.20
N GLY A 623 -109.37 46.29 -9.64
CA GLY A 623 -108.55 46.82 -10.72
C GLY A 623 -107.58 47.94 -10.33
N SER A 624 -107.68 48.49 -9.11
CA SER A 624 -106.72 49.50 -8.61
C SER A 624 -105.37 48.85 -8.25
N SER A 625 -104.28 49.62 -8.32
CA SER A 625 -102.97 49.17 -7.85
C SER A 625 -102.80 49.42 -6.34
N VAL A 626 -102.18 48.46 -5.65
CA VAL A 626 -101.77 48.53 -4.25
C VAL A 626 -100.27 48.25 -4.18
N VAL A 627 -99.53 49.20 -3.62
CA VAL A 627 -98.10 49.06 -3.36
C VAL A 627 -97.93 48.39 -1.99
N ILE A 628 -97.34 47.21 -1.97
CA ILE A 628 -97.02 46.42 -0.79
C ILE A 628 -95.54 46.67 -0.47
N THR A 629 -95.27 47.16 0.74
CA THR A 629 -93.91 47.41 1.24
C THR A 629 -93.54 46.38 2.30
N GLY A 630 -92.30 45.91 2.27
CA GLY A 630 -91.85 44.82 3.11
C GLY A 630 -90.40 44.44 2.88
N THR A 631 -90.05 43.17 3.12
CA THR A 631 -88.72 42.60 2.83
C THR A 631 -88.85 41.19 2.26
N GLY A 632 -87.80 40.71 1.61
CA GLY A 632 -87.75 39.35 1.05
C GLY A 632 -88.66 39.12 -0.15
N PHE A 633 -89.04 40.16 -0.90
CA PHE A 633 -89.98 40.05 -2.03
C PHE A 633 -89.37 39.59 -3.35
N LEU A 634 -88.04 39.47 -3.43
CA LEU A 634 -87.38 38.86 -4.59
C LEU A 634 -87.98 37.47 -4.87
N GLN A 635 -88.28 37.20 -6.14
CA GLN A 635 -88.88 35.93 -6.59
C GLN A 635 -90.26 35.62 -5.98
N ALA A 636 -91.02 36.64 -5.53
CA ALA A 636 -92.43 36.44 -5.19
C ALA A 636 -93.19 35.79 -6.36
N ARG A 637 -93.98 34.77 -6.05
CA ARG A 637 -94.72 33.96 -7.02
C ARG A 637 -96.22 34.20 -6.96
N ILE A 638 -96.71 34.55 -5.78
CA ILE A 638 -98.15 34.74 -5.54
C ILE A 638 -98.31 35.94 -4.60
N VAL A 639 -99.14 36.89 -5.00
CA VAL A 639 -99.73 37.89 -4.09
C VAL A 639 -101.22 37.55 -3.95
N ARG A 640 -101.76 37.63 -2.73
CA ARG A 640 -103.17 37.34 -2.45
C ARG A 640 -103.84 38.46 -1.68
N PHE A 641 -105.12 38.67 -1.95
CA PHE A 641 -106.07 39.40 -1.10
C PHE A 641 -106.98 38.35 -0.45
N GLY A 642 -106.67 37.95 0.78
CA GLY A 642 -107.26 36.78 1.42
C GLY A 642 -106.85 35.48 0.71
N ALA A 643 -107.83 34.71 0.21
CA ALA A 643 -107.58 33.49 -0.57
C ALA A 643 -107.41 33.75 -2.09
N VAL A 644 -107.65 34.97 -2.56
CA VAL A 644 -107.72 35.31 -3.99
C VAL A 644 -106.39 35.82 -4.49
N THR A 645 -105.84 35.19 -5.54
CA THR A 645 -104.59 35.61 -6.18
C THR A 645 -104.76 36.90 -6.99
N ALA A 646 -103.81 37.82 -6.86
CA ALA A 646 -103.70 39.06 -7.64
C ALA A 646 -102.65 38.92 -8.76
N THR A 647 -102.79 39.72 -9.81
CA THR A 647 -101.66 40.03 -10.71
C THR A 647 -100.75 41.05 -10.02
N PHE A 648 -99.44 40.95 -10.23
CA PHE A 648 -98.48 41.82 -9.54
C PHE A 648 -97.16 41.94 -10.30
N THR A 649 -96.39 42.97 -9.98
CA THR A 649 -94.98 43.14 -10.33
C THR A 649 -94.13 43.18 -9.06
N VAL A 650 -92.95 42.57 -9.10
CA VAL A 650 -91.94 42.75 -8.05
C VAL A 650 -91.06 43.92 -8.47
N ASP A 651 -91.21 45.05 -7.80
CA ASP A 651 -90.55 46.30 -8.19
C ASP A 651 -89.13 46.38 -7.60
N SER A 652 -88.95 45.85 -6.39
CA SER A 652 -87.66 45.77 -5.71
C SER A 652 -87.68 44.68 -4.61
N PRO A 653 -86.56 44.37 -3.92
CA PRO A 653 -86.56 43.44 -2.78
C PRO A 653 -87.53 43.81 -1.65
N THR A 654 -87.96 45.07 -1.59
CA THR A 654 -88.80 45.63 -0.53
C THR A 654 -90.15 46.14 -1.01
N GLN A 655 -90.46 46.05 -2.31
CA GLN A 655 -91.69 46.58 -2.88
C GLN A 655 -92.30 45.69 -3.96
N ILE A 656 -93.61 45.47 -3.86
CA ILE A 656 -94.46 44.79 -4.85
C ILE A 656 -95.62 45.70 -5.20
N THR A 657 -95.95 45.84 -6.48
CA THR A 657 -97.19 46.48 -6.92
C THR A 657 -98.18 45.40 -7.36
N ALA A 658 -99.32 45.29 -6.69
CA ALA A 658 -100.34 44.29 -6.97
C ALA A 658 -101.68 44.92 -7.36
N THR A 659 -102.38 44.33 -8.33
CA THR A 659 -103.71 44.79 -8.77
C THR A 659 -104.80 44.11 -7.94
N VAL A 660 -105.72 44.89 -7.36
CA VAL A 660 -106.82 44.38 -6.55
C VAL A 660 -107.73 43.47 -7.41
N PRO A 661 -107.87 42.17 -7.09
CA PRO A 661 -108.68 41.26 -7.92
C PRO A 661 -110.17 41.53 -7.76
N ALA A 662 -110.95 41.30 -8.83
CA ALA A 662 -112.38 41.62 -8.88
C ALA A 662 -113.23 40.91 -7.82
N ASN A 663 -112.78 39.74 -7.34
CA ASN A 663 -113.44 38.92 -6.34
C ASN A 663 -112.72 38.90 -4.99
N ALA A 664 -111.88 39.90 -4.68
CA ALA A 664 -111.30 40.05 -3.36
C ALA A 664 -112.39 40.12 -2.27
N PRO A 665 -112.21 39.49 -1.09
CA PRO A 665 -113.16 39.67 0.02
C PRO A 665 -113.23 41.14 0.48
N ALA A 666 -114.40 41.57 0.97
CA ALA A 666 -114.63 42.95 1.43
C ALA A 666 -113.55 43.46 2.40
N ARG A 667 -113.05 42.57 3.27
CA ARG A 667 -111.92 42.84 4.17
C ARG A 667 -111.00 41.63 4.19
N SER A 668 -109.73 41.79 3.83
CA SER A 668 -108.78 40.67 3.74
C SER A 668 -107.33 41.07 4.02
N LYS A 669 -106.52 40.16 4.57
CA LYS A 669 -105.07 40.38 4.67
C LYS A 669 -104.41 40.18 3.32
N LEU A 670 -103.35 40.94 3.05
CA LEU A 670 -102.50 40.72 1.89
C LEU A 670 -101.52 39.61 2.18
N GLY A 671 -101.42 38.62 1.31
CA GLY A 671 -100.47 37.52 1.42
C GLY A 671 -99.41 37.60 0.33
N VAL A 672 -98.15 37.32 0.65
CA VAL A 672 -97.07 37.17 -0.33
C VAL A 672 -96.42 35.80 -0.13
N VAL A 673 -96.28 35.05 -1.24
CA VAL A 673 -95.61 33.74 -1.28
C VAL A 673 -94.35 33.85 -2.10
N THR A 674 -93.21 33.51 -1.50
CA THR A 674 -91.90 33.43 -2.14
C THR A 674 -91.33 32.01 -1.94
N PRO A 675 -90.26 31.63 -2.64
CA PRO A 675 -89.52 30.41 -2.33
C PRO A 675 -89.03 30.32 -0.87
N GLY A 676 -88.88 31.47 -0.20
CA GLY A 676 -88.42 31.57 1.19
C GLY A 676 -89.51 31.43 2.24
N GLY A 677 -90.79 31.51 1.85
CA GLY A 677 -91.92 31.30 2.75
C GLY A 677 -93.19 32.05 2.35
N VAL A 678 -94.14 32.08 3.28
CA VAL A 678 -95.41 32.79 3.13
C VAL A 678 -95.52 33.83 4.23
N THR A 679 -95.99 35.03 3.90
CA THR A 679 -96.27 36.09 4.85
C THR A 679 -97.66 36.68 4.63
N GLN A 680 -98.19 37.31 5.67
CA GLN A 680 -99.44 38.06 5.62
C GLN A 680 -99.27 39.43 6.27
N SER A 681 -99.95 40.44 5.73
CA SER A 681 -100.00 41.76 6.33
C SER A 681 -100.67 41.70 7.70
N GLN A 682 -100.21 42.53 8.63
CA GLN A 682 -100.88 42.67 9.92
C GLN A 682 -102.25 43.33 9.76
N ALA A 683 -102.30 44.45 9.04
CA ALA A 683 -103.53 45.16 8.70
C ALA A 683 -104.30 44.45 7.57
N ALA A 684 -105.63 44.60 7.56
CA ALA A 684 -106.48 44.13 6.48
C ALA A 684 -106.71 45.24 5.44
N PHE A 685 -106.68 44.88 4.16
CA PHE A 685 -107.12 45.70 3.05
C PHE A 685 -108.64 45.70 2.95
N GLN A 686 -109.23 46.86 2.61
CA GLN A 686 -110.67 47.05 2.44
C GLN A 686 -111.01 47.23 0.95
N LEU A 687 -111.82 46.32 0.39
CA LEU A 687 -112.37 46.49 -0.95
C LEU A 687 -113.50 47.54 -0.89
N LEU A 688 -113.40 48.55 -1.76
CA LEU A 688 -114.46 49.54 -1.94
C LEU A 688 -115.47 49.08 -3.00
N PRO A 689 -116.76 49.43 -2.86
CA PRO A 689 -117.80 49.09 -3.83
C PRO A 689 -117.58 49.74 -5.21
#